data_AF-A0A9P4PY60-F1
#
_entry.id   AF-A0A9P4PY60-F1
#
_cell.length_a   1.000
_cell.length_b   1.000
_cell.length_c   1.000
_cell.angle_alpha   90.00
_cell.angle_beta   90.00
_cell.angle_gamma   90.00
#
_symmetry.space_group_name_H-M   'P 1'
#
loop_
_entity.id
_entity.type
_entity.pdbx_description
1 polymer ?
#
loop_
_entity_poly.entity_id
_entity_poly.type
_entity_poly.pdbx_seq_one_letter_code
_entity_poly.pdbx_strand_id
1 'polypeptide(L)'
;MPSPAATTPDSIDVDIPIPDNTMPTEQEIQYDIFNFIKELMDSDGLQIAYCYEHATKKPPITQESLAELDMNRIITNPKLRHDVNFDRELHFRPNLDGSKGRQKIKLADDFWRALEGELFVYSFILERRWRPEEAQNEAYWEQVIRANQKRLPNVFTAIRDILKTLVPDSDQQKITDRLDVDLLMQQIERGMCDYVDLANWLAKVLTAHCAPMRDDLVRKMQKSITAGANEQDLNKIVKGLRQLLNILEHMKLDVANHQIRHMRPLLVEDTVNFQQRYNAHRMEHKKIDVRAAQTWFLCEMDNCLEEPTHLEALTTALLRDLVYADGNSLSPGTFYLDTERLRALRVDLHSRIYHYICGDVLVMLAGQSVSQSALSAAMRELYSRVSAIVGPSARFGDRIEHIASEIVRILLSLENRSQPIDIQLQGHAEQRLVEDLRPGTIAFNEHAEALTARLLPKLIRGVSTRQNMSAIALQDELVPAIPVPSTNPVGLGFGAVLEPAGMNSEVVDLDADIVRRFAHVVILHWHVWKDLVYLQPLNDEIEESCSVESSTPPAMSRTSSPVMPPVSHPVYRSGHKFVPEAIVTDDQPMTLPAPASSTPAQQSRNNERRNVESRRSSMDDHSQWRQHDHSEEHQSTG
;
A
#
# COMPACT_ATOMS: atom_id res chain seq x y z
N MET A 1 10.94 -27.08 -48.22
CA MET A 1 11.21 -28.44 -48.73
C MET A 1 12.69 -28.71 -48.47
N PRO A 2 13.05 -29.69 -47.63
CA PRO A 2 12.56 -31.07 -47.65
C PRO A 2 11.66 -31.46 -46.46
N SER A 3 10.87 -32.53 -46.64
CA SER A 3 9.87 -33.07 -45.70
C SER A 3 10.43 -33.61 -44.39
N PRO A 4 9.70 -33.53 -43.26
CA PRO A 4 9.87 -34.42 -42.14
C PRO A 4 8.87 -35.59 -42.20
N ALA A 5 9.37 -36.76 -41.83
CA ALA A 5 8.62 -38.00 -41.77
C ALA A 5 7.50 -37.93 -40.73
N ALA A 6 6.34 -38.49 -41.10
CA ALA A 6 5.18 -38.65 -40.27
C ALA A 6 5.45 -39.68 -39.16
N THR A 7 5.39 -39.22 -37.92
CA THR A 7 5.07 -40.07 -36.76
C THR A 7 3.82 -39.45 -36.15
N THR A 8 2.67 -39.97 -36.55
CA THR A 8 1.36 -39.60 -36.00
C THR A 8 1.30 -40.01 -34.53
N PRO A 9 1.05 -39.09 -33.58
CA PRO A 9 0.36 -39.48 -32.35
C PRO A 9 -1.09 -39.80 -32.74
N ASP A 10 -1.65 -40.88 -32.19
CA ASP A 10 -3.08 -41.19 -32.32
C ASP A 10 -3.89 -39.94 -31.95
N SER A 11 -4.39 -39.24 -32.97
CA SER A 11 -5.33 -38.14 -32.81
C SER A 11 -6.62 -38.75 -32.32
N ILE A 12 -6.97 -38.47 -31.07
CA ILE A 12 -8.33 -38.68 -30.59
C ILE A 12 -9.21 -37.78 -31.46
N ASP A 13 -9.87 -38.35 -32.47
CA ASP A 13 -10.96 -37.72 -33.20
C ASP A 13 -12.12 -37.54 -32.20
N VAL A 14 -12.05 -36.46 -31.44
CA VAL A 14 -13.21 -35.95 -30.71
C VAL A 14 -14.10 -35.31 -31.77
N ASP A 15 -15.23 -35.96 -32.07
CA ASP A 15 -16.33 -35.41 -32.86
C ASP A 15 -16.82 -34.14 -32.16
N ILE A 16 -16.34 -32.98 -32.61
CA ILE A 16 -16.85 -31.69 -32.15
C ILE A 16 -18.19 -31.48 -32.88
N PRO A 17 -19.32 -31.27 -32.17
CA PRO A 17 -20.59 -31.05 -32.82
C PRO A 17 -20.52 -29.77 -33.67
N ILE A 18 -20.47 -29.92 -34.99
CA ILE A 18 -20.60 -28.79 -35.91
C ILE A 18 -22.07 -28.35 -35.86
N PRO A 19 -22.40 -27.08 -35.60
CA PRO A 19 -23.79 -26.62 -35.55
C PRO A 19 -24.52 -26.83 -36.89
N ASP A 20 -25.74 -27.35 -36.82
CA ASP A 20 -26.66 -27.54 -37.95
C ASP A 20 -27.05 -26.20 -38.60
N ASN A 21 -26.33 -25.71 -39.62
CA ASN A 21 -26.68 -24.57 -40.51
C ASN A 21 -27.16 -23.23 -39.84
N THR A 22 -27.23 -23.15 -38.52
CA THR A 22 -27.63 -22.01 -37.71
C THR A 22 -26.40 -21.57 -36.93
N MET A 23 -26.07 -20.27 -37.04
CA MET A 23 -24.94 -19.71 -36.30
C MET A 23 -25.20 -19.81 -34.80
N PRO A 24 -24.28 -20.39 -34.01
CA PRO A 24 -24.44 -20.52 -32.57
C PRO A 24 -24.46 -19.15 -31.89
N THR A 25 -25.19 -19.10 -30.79
CA THR A 25 -25.28 -17.94 -29.90
C THR A 25 -23.93 -17.68 -29.20
N GLU A 26 -23.76 -16.48 -28.66
CA GLU A 26 -22.54 -16.13 -27.92
C GLU A 26 -22.33 -17.04 -26.69
N GLN A 27 -23.41 -17.50 -26.04
CA GLN A 27 -23.33 -18.41 -24.90
C GLN A 27 -22.85 -19.81 -25.30
N GLU A 28 -23.34 -20.33 -26.42
CA GLU A 28 -22.90 -21.62 -26.98
C GLU A 28 -21.42 -21.57 -27.34
N ILE A 29 -20.95 -20.47 -27.95
CA ILE A 29 -19.52 -20.30 -28.27
C ILE A 29 -18.64 -20.23 -27.02
N GLN A 30 -19.09 -19.56 -25.96
CA GLN A 30 -18.34 -19.55 -24.70
C GLN A 30 -18.25 -20.94 -24.08
N TYR A 31 -19.33 -21.73 -24.18
CA TYR A 31 -19.36 -23.12 -23.74
C TYR A 31 -18.44 -24.02 -24.59
N ASP A 32 -18.42 -23.83 -25.91
CA ASP A 32 -17.52 -24.55 -26.82
C ASP A 32 -16.06 -24.26 -26.48
N ILE A 33 -15.68 -22.98 -26.31
CA ILE A 33 -14.32 -22.59 -25.93
C ILE A 33 -13.92 -23.24 -24.60
N PHE A 34 -14.82 -23.24 -23.61
CA PHE A 34 -14.58 -23.89 -22.34
C PHE A 34 -14.30 -25.38 -22.51
N ASN A 35 -15.07 -26.09 -23.35
CA ASN A 35 -14.87 -27.51 -23.60
C ASN A 35 -13.60 -27.79 -24.41
N PHE A 36 -13.25 -26.95 -25.39
CA PHE A 36 -11.99 -27.05 -26.11
C PHE A 36 -10.80 -27.02 -25.13
N ILE A 37 -10.78 -26.04 -24.22
CA ILE A 37 -9.74 -25.92 -23.20
C ILE A 37 -9.76 -27.12 -22.24
N LYS A 38 -10.95 -27.52 -21.78
CA LYS A 38 -11.10 -28.58 -20.77
C LYS A 38 -10.69 -29.96 -21.29
N GLU A 39 -11.07 -30.30 -22.53
CA GLU A 39 -10.99 -31.66 -23.06
C GLU A 39 -9.77 -31.87 -23.96
N LEU A 40 -9.26 -30.83 -24.61
CA LEU A 40 -8.20 -30.94 -25.62
C LEU A 40 -6.82 -30.44 -25.15
N MET A 41 -6.72 -29.82 -23.97
CA MET A 41 -5.41 -29.47 -23.39
C MET A 41 -4.82 -30.65 -22.61
N ASP A 42 -3.56 -30.99 -22.92
CA ASP A 42 -2.86 -32.14 -22.33
C ASP A 42 -2.60 -32.02 -20.81
N SER A 43 -2.54 -30.79 -20.27
CA SER A 43 -2.22 -30.53 -18.86
C SER A 43 -3.17 -29.54 -18.22
N ASP A 44 -3.71 -29.88 -17.04
CA ASP A 44 -4.56 -29.02 -16.20
C ASP A 44 -5.77 -28.37 -16.91
N GLY A 45 -6.27 -28.96 -18.01
CA GLY A 45 -7.32 -28.39 -18.85
C GLY A 45 -8.57 -27.95 -18.09
N LEU A 46 -9.05 -28.74 -17.12
CA LEU A 46 -10.19 -28.36 -16.27
C LEU A 46 -9.92 -27.09 -15.44
N GLN A 47 -8.74 -27.00 -14.83
CA GLN A 47 -8.36 -25.84 -14.01
C GLN A 47 -8.16 -24.60 -14.89
N ILE A 48 -7.57 -24.75 -16.07
CA ILE A 48 -7.37 -23.69 -17.04
C ILE A 48 -8.72 -23.20 -17.59
N ALA A 49 -9.65 -24.10 -17.91
CA ALA A 49 -11.00 -23.75 -18.37
C ALA A 49 -11.77 -22.97 -17.30
N TYR A 50 -11.68 -23.39 -16.03
CA TYR A 50 -12.24 -22.65 -14.90
C TYR A 50 -11.65 -21.24 -14.79
N CYS A 51 -10.32 -21.11 -14.88
CA CYS A 51 -9.65 -19.81 -14.87
C CYS A 51 -10.05 -18.96 -16.09
N TYR A 52 -10.17 -19.54 -17.28
CA TYR A 52 -10.59 -18.85 -18.51
C TYR A 52 -11.94 -18.14 -18.34
N GLU A 53 -12.90 -18.80 -17.70
CA GLU A 53 -14.23 -18.26 -17.46
C GLU A 53 -14.24 -17.23 -16.31
N HIS A 54 -13.55 -17.52 -15.20
CA HIS A 54 -13.74 -16.78 -13.95
C HIS A 54 -12.66 -15.73 -13.63
N ALA A 55 -11.46 -15.83 -14.22
CA ALA A 55 -10.39 -14.88 -13.92
C ALA A 55 -10.68 -13.49 -14.50
N THR A 56 -10.11 -12.45 -13.90
CA THR A 56 -10.22 -11.07 -14.41
C THR A 56 -9.73 -10.96 -15.86
N LYS A 57 -10.31 -10.01 -16.62
CA LYS A 57 -9.87 -9.65 -17.98
C LYS A 57 -8.72 -8.64 -17.99
N LYS A 58 -8.59 -7.85 -16.91
CA LYS A 58 -7.51 -6.86 -16.76
C LYS A 58 -6.24 -7.56 -16.25
N PRO A 59 -5.06 -7.29 -16.84
CA PRO A 59 -3.80 -7.87 -16.36
C PRO A 59 -3.45 -7.38 -14.95
N PRO A 60 -2.64 -8.16 -14.20
CA PRO A 60 -2.31 -7.84 -12.81
C PRO A 60 -1.48 -6.56 -12.65
N ILE A 61 -0.78 -6.14 -13.71
CA ILE A 61 0.05 -4.94 -13.76
C ILE A 61 -0.42 -4.11 -14.96
N THR A 62 -0.86 -2.88 -14.71
CA THR A 62 -1.30 -1.90 -15.71
C THR A 62 -0.67 -0.54 -15.43
N GLN A 63 -0.77 0.40 -16.38
CA GLN A 63 -0.41 1.79 -16.11
C GLN A 63 -1.22 2.35 -14.94
N GLU A 64 -2.52 2.04 -14.86
CA GLU A 64 -3.41 2.46 -13.76
C GLU A 64 -2.92 1.93 -12.41
N SER A 65 -2.53 0.64 -12.33
CA SER A 65 -2.07 0.04 -11.07
C SER A 65 -0.74 0.63 -10.59
N LEU A 66 0.04 1.23 -11.50
CA LEU A 66 1.32 1.88 -11.23
C LEU A 66 1.22 3.41 -11.13
N ALA A 67 0.04 3.99 -11.33
CA ALA A 67 -0.15 5.45 -11.38
C ALA A 67 0.19 6.14 -10.04
N GLU A 68 0.05 5.44 -8.91
CA GLU A 68 0.47 5.96 -7.59
C GLU A 68 1.98 6.22 -7.49
N LEU A 69 2.78 5.59 -8.36
CA LEU A 69 4.23 5.78 -8.47
C LEU A 69 4.60 6.97 -9.37
N ASP A 70 3.63 7.66 -9.97
CA ASP A 70 3.92 8.85 -10.77
C ASP A 70 4.27 10.04 -9.87
N MET A 71 5.21 10.87 -10.32
CA MET A 71 5.73 11.99 -9.52
C MET A 71 4.63 12.89 -8.93
N ASN A 72 3.61 13.24 -9.72
CA ASN A 72 2.51 14.10 -9.24
C ASN A 72 1.72 13.46 -8.09
N ARG A 73 1.58 12.12 -8.08
CA ARG A 73 0.94 11.39 -6.99
C ARG A 73 1.86 11.30 -5.78
N ILE A 74 3.15 11.08 -6.00
CA ILE A 74 4.18 11.05 -4.95
C ILE A 74 4.21 12.39 -4.18
N ILE A 75 4.31 13.51 -4.88
CA ILE A 75 4.42 14.83 -4.26
C ILE A 75 3.12 15.32 -3.62
N THR A 76 1.95 14.79 -3.97
CA THR A 76 0.66 15.19 -3.35
C THR A 76 0.22 14.24 -2.25
N ASN A 77 0.95 13.15 -2.00
CA ASN A 77 0.60 12.17 -1.00
C ASN A 77 0.98 12.66 0.41
N PRO A 78 0.01 12.98 1.29
CA PRO A 78 0.27 13.49 2.63
C PRO A 78 0.98 12.48 3.52
N LYS A 79 0.65 11.18 3.37
CA LYS A 79 1.24 10.12 4.18
C LYS A 79 2.70 9.90 3.81
N LEU A 80 3.01 9.89 2.51
CA LEU A 80 4.38 9.80 2.02
C LEU A 80 5.23 10.99 2.51
N ARG A 81 4.74 12.22 2.34
CA ARG A 81 5.43 13.44 2.82
C ARG A 81 5.72 13.39 4.31
N HIS A 82 4.76 12.95 5.09
CA HIS A 82 4.96 12.78 6.51
C HIS A 82 5.99 11.67 6.81
N ASP A 83 5.87 10.50 6.17
CA ASP A 83 6.74 9.36 6.43
C ASP A 83 8.20 9.60 6.03
N VAL A 84 8.47 10.37 4.97
CA VAL A 84 9.85 10.69 4.55
C VAL A 84 10.62 11.51 5.58
N ASN A 85 9.97 12.11 6.59
CA ASN A 85 10.66 12.79 7.69
C ASN A 85 11.31 11.78 8.64
N PHE A 86 10.68 10.61 8.83
CA PHE A 86 11.10 9.62 9.82
C PHE A 86 11.98 8.50 9.25
N ASP A 87 12.00 8.31 7.93
CA ASP A 87 12.68 7.20 7.27
C ASP A 87 13.53 7.66 6.07
N ARG A 88 14.86 7.66 6.26
CA ARG A 88 15.85 7.95 5.21
C ARG A 88 15.97 6.83 4.18
N GLU A 89 15.46 5.65 4.46
CA GLU A 89 15.48 4.52 3.55
C GLU A 89 14.14 4.33 2.85
N LEU A 90 13.14 5.20 3.05
CA LEU A 90 11.82 5.04 2.45
C LEU A 90 11.91 4.87 0.93
N HIS A 91 11.37 3.75 0.44
CA HIS A 91 11.31 3.39 -0.97
C HIS A 91 10.11 2.48 -1.24
N PHE A 92 9.57 2.60 -2.44
CA PHE A 92 8.50 1.76 -2.95
C PHE A 92 9.01 0.34 -3.21
N ARG A 93 8.18 -0.64 -2.83
CA ARG A 93 8.35 -2.06 -3.08
C ARG A 93 7.01 -2.68 -3.47
N PRO A 94 6.97 -3.80 -4.21
CA PRO A 94 5.74 -4.54 -4.45
C PRO A 94 5.14 -4.99 -3.12
N ASN A 95 3.88 -4.64 -2.86
CA ASN A 95 3.20 -5.04 -1.63
C ASN A 95 2.57 -6.42 -1.81
N LEU A 96 3.34 -7.46 -1.43
CA LEU A 96 2.95 -8.87 -1.50
C LEU A 96 2.65 -9.46 -0.11
N ASP A 97 2.69 -8.64 0.94
CA ASP A 97 2.53 -9.09 2.31
C ASP A 97 1.07 -9.21 2.74
N GLY A 98 0.83 -10.04 3.76
CA GLY A 98 -0.47 -10.24 4.37
C GLY A 98 -1.49 -10.97 3.48
N SER A 99 -2.75 -10.97 3.93
CA SER A 99 -3.86 -11.63 3.24
C SER A 99 -4.15 -11.01 1.87
N LYS A 100 -4.09 -9.67 1.78
CA LYS A 100 -4.28 -8.93 0.52
C LYS A 100 -3.20 -9.25 -0.50
N GLY A 101 -1.94 -9.34 -0.09
CA GLY A 101 -0.83 -9.73 -0.97
C GLY A 101 -1.00 -11.14 -1.52
N ARG A 102 -1.32 -12.11 -0.65
CA ARG A 102 -1.65 -13.49 -1.08
C ARG A 102 -2.82 -13.54 -2.07
N GLN A 103 -3.86 -12.74 -1.84
CA GLN A 103 -5.00 -12.65 -2.75
C GLN A 103 -4.60 -12.07 -4.11
N LYS A 104 -3.76 -11.02 -4.14
CA LYS A 104 -3.22 -10.47 -5.40
C LYS A 104 -2.41 -11.50 -6.19
N ILE A 105 -1.55 -12.26 -5.51
CA ILE A 105 -0.76 -13.33 -6.15
C ILE A 105 -1.69 -14.38 -6.77
N LYS A 106 -2.70 -14.84 -6.02
CA LYS A 106 -3.66 -15.82 -6.52
C LYS A 106 -4.41 -15.31 -7.76
N LEU A 107 -4.93 -14.08 -7.70
CA LEU A 107 -5.65 -13.48 -8.84
C LEU A 107 -4.74 -13.32 -10.07
N ALA A 108 -3.47 -12.98 -9.88
CA ALA A 108 -2.51 -12.93 -10.97
C ALA A 108 -2.24 -14.32 -11.55
N ASP A 109 -2.06 -15.36 -10.72
CA ASP A 109 -1.85 -16.72 -11.20
C ASP A 109 -3.06 -17.25 -11.98
N ASP A 110 -4.28 -17.00 -11.50
CA ASP A 110 -5.52 -17.36 -12.21
C ASP A 110 -5.63 -16.63 -13.56
N PHE A 111 -5.23 -15.34 -13.62
CA PHE A 111 -5.15 -14.58 -14.87
C PHE A 111 -4.18 -15.21 -15.88
N TRP A 112 -2.98 -15.60 -15.44
CA TRP A 112 -1.98 -16.18 -16.35
C TRP A 112 -2.38 -17.56 -16.86
N ARG A 113 -2.99 -18.40 -16.01
CA ARG A 113 -3.58 -19.68 -16.45
C ARG A 113 -4.68 -19.45 -17.48
N ALA A 114 -5.56 -18.49 -17.25
CA ALA A 114 -6.61 -18.15 -18.20
C ALA A 114 -6.06 -17.70 -19.57
N LEU A 115 -4.95 -16.95 -19.58
CA LEU A 115 -4.27 -16.53 -20.80
C LEU A 115 -3.63 -17.71 -21.55
N GLU A 116 -3.18 -18.74 -20.85
CA GLU A 116 -2.68 -19.98 -21.45
C GLU A 116 -3.78 -20.69 -22.24
N GLY A 117 -4.99 -20.78 -21.67
CA GLY A 117 -6.18 -21.27 -22.38
C GLY A 117 -6.53 -20.43 -23.62
N GLU A 118 -6.43 -19.10 -23.53
CA GLU A 118 -6.65 -18.21 -24.70
C GLU A 118 -5.65 -18.50 -25.82
N LEU A 119 -4.36 -18.65 -25.50
CA LEU A 119 -3.32 -18.98 -26.49
C LEU A 119 -3.53 -20.36 -27.10
N PHE A 120 -3.97 -21.34 -26.30
CA PHE A 120 -4.31 -22.68 -26.79
C PHE A 120 -5.44 -22.63 -27.82
N VAL A 121 -6.49 -21.86 -27.55
CA VAL A 121 -7.61 -21.72 -28.49
C VAL A 121 -7.15 -21.10 -29.81
N TYR A 122 -6.25 -20.11 -29.79
CA TYR A 122 -5.69 -19.56 -31.04
C TYR A 122 -4.90 -20.60 -31.83
N SER A 123 -4.03 -21.39 -31.18
CA SER A 123 -3.27 -22.44 -31.89
C SER A 123 -4.17 -23.54 -32.43
N PHE A 124 -5.16 -23.96 -31.63
CA PHE A 124 -6.15 -24.97 -32.00
C PHE A 124 -6.93 -24.57 -33.26
N ILE A 125 -7.42 -23.32 -33.32
CA ILE A 125 -8.18 -22.83 -34.48
C ILE A 125 -7.29 -22.75 -35.73
N LEU A 126 -6.03 -22.36 -35.59
CA LEU A 126 -5.09 -22.31 -36.71
C LEU A 126 -4.82 -23.70 -37.31
N GLU A 127 -4.65 -24.72 -36.47
CA GLU A 127 -4.48 -26.11 -36.92
C GLU A 127 -5.73 -26.64 -37.64
N ARG A 128 -6.91 -26.28 -37.15
CA ARG A 128 -8.21 -26.67 -37.74
C ARG A 128 -8.47 -25.97 -39.08
N ARG A 129 -8.17 -24.67 -39.20
CA ARG A 129 -8.29 -23.91 -40.46
C ARG A 129 -7.48 -24.47 -41.62
N TRP A 130 -6.39 -25.20 -41.35
CA TRP A 130 -5.59 -25.85 -42.40
C TRP A 130 -6.24 -27.15 -42.94
N ARG A 131 -7.30 -27.66 -42.30
CA ARG A 131 -8.02 -28.87 -42.73
C ARG A 131 -9.05 -28.55 -43.83
N PRO A 132 -9.03 -29.22 -45.00
CA PRO A 132 -9.94 -28.94 -46.12
C PRO A 132 -11.43 -29.13 -45.81
N GLU A 133 -11.76 -30.07 -44.91
CA GLU A 133 -13.14 -30.46 -44.57
C GLU A 133 -13.84 -29.42 -43.69
N GLU A 134 -13.08 -28.57 -42.98
CA GLU A 134 -13.62 -27.57 -42.05
C GLU A 134 -13.62 -26.14 -42.62
N ALA A 135 -13.17 -25.95 -43.87
CA ALA A 135 -13.10 -24.65 -44.53
C ALA A 135 -14.48 -23.96 -44.70
N GLN A 136 -15.58 -24.73 -44.58
CA GLN A 136 -16.95 -24.22 -44.63
C GLN A 136 -17.40 -23.56 -43.31
N ASN A 137 -16.64 -23.73 -42.22
CA ASN A 137 -16.98 -23.21 -40.88
C ASN A 137 -16.24 -21.92 -40.52
N GLU A 138 -15.71 -21.19 -41.51
CA GLU A 138 -14.91 -19.98 -41.29
C GLU A 138 -15.64 -18.93 -40.44
N ALA A 139 -16.94 -18.73 -40.67
CA ALA A 139 -17.76 -17.80 -39.89
C ALA A 139 -17.88 -18.18 -38.41
N TYR A 140 -17.95 -19.49 -38.11
CA TYR A 140 -17.95 -20.00 -36.74
C TYR A 140 -16.61 -19.70 -36.06
N TRP A 141 -15.50 -20.05 -36.72
CA TRP A 141 -14.16 -19.82 -36.17
C TRP A 141 -13.83 -18.34 -35.96
N GLU A 142 -14.31 -17.45 -36.84
CA GLU A 142 -14.22 -16.01 -36.61
C GLU A 142 -14.95 -15.57 -35.33
N GLN A 143 -16.14 -16.14 -35.05
CA GLN A 143 -16.91 -15.80 -33.86
C GLN A 143 -16.25 -16.36 -32.59
N VAL A 144 -15.67 -17.56 -32.65
CA VAL A 144 -14.85 -18.15 -31.57
C VAL A 144 -13.63 -17.27 -31.27
N ILE A 145 -12.89 -16.85 -32.30
CA ILE A 145 -11.73 -15.94 -32.14
C ILE A 145 -12.15 -14.64 -31.44
N ARG A 146 -13.22 -13.99 -31.92
CA ARG A 146 -13.72 -12.74 -31.30
C ARG A 146 -14.12 -12.96 -29.85
N ALA A 147 -14.78 -14.08 -29.53
CA ALA A 147 -15.17 -14.43 -28.18
C ALA A 147 -13.98 -14.76 -27.26
N ASN A 148 -12.86 -15.21 -27.83
CA ASN A 148 -11.62 -15.58 -27.13
C ASN A 148 -10.69 -14.39 -26.83
N GLN A 149 -10.86 -13.23 -27.50
CA GLN A 149 -10.07 -12.01 -27.26
C GLN A 149 -10.39 -11.32 -25.91
N LYS A 150 -10.09 -11.97 -24.78
CA LYS A 150 -10.44 -11.48 -23.45
C LYS A 150 -9.28 -10.77 -22.73
N ARG A 151 -8.09 -11.36 -22.71
CA ARG A 151 -6.95 -10.90 -21.88
C ARG A 151 -5.76 -10.47 -22.70
N LEU A 152 -5.43 -11.21 -23.76
CA LEU A 152 -4.23 -10.95 -24.56
C LEU A 152 -4.14 -9.51 -25.13
N PRO A 153 -5.21 -8.90 -25.68
CA PRO A 153 -5.17 -7.51 -26.13
C PRO A 153 -4.86 -6.52 -24.99
N ASN A 154 -5.38 -6.80 -23.79
CA ASN A 154 -5.15 -5.98 -22.60
C ASN A 154 -3.72 -6.10 -22.09
N VAL A 155 -3.06 -7.26 -22.27
CA VAL A 155 -1.64 -7.44 -21.96
C VAL A 155 -0.78 -6.57 -22.87
N PHE A 156 -1.01 -6.59 -24.18
CA PHE A 156 -0.26 -5.73 -25.11
C PHE A 156 -0.51 -4.24 -24.86
N THR A 157 -1.76 -3.87 -24.57
CA THR A 157 -2.14 -2.52 -24.15
C THR A 157 -1.36 -2.09 -22.91
N ALA A 158 -1.34 -2.92 -21.86
CA ALA A 158 -0.61 -2.64 -20.63
C ALA A 158 0.90 -2.49 -20.86
N ILE A 159 1.51 -3.38 -21.66
CA ILE A 159 2.94 -3.30 -22.00
C ILE A 159 3.25 -1.98 -22.69
N ARG A 160 2.49 -1.62 -23.74
CA ARG A 160 2.67 -0.37 -24.49
C ARG A 160 2.54 0.85 -23.59
N ASP A 161 1.46 0.90 -22.83
CA ASP A 161 1.10 2.08 -22.04
C ASP A 161 2.09 2.27 -20.88
N ILE A 162 2.53 1.20 -20.21
CA ILE A 162 3.58 1.30 -19.17
C ILE A 162 4.92 1.72 -19.80
N LEU A 163 5.34 1.10 -20.91
CA LEU A 163 6.60 1.45 -21.59
C LEU A 163 6.65 2.93 -21.99
N LYS A 164 5.55 3.50 -22.49
CA LYS A 164 5.47 4.93 -22.82
C LYS A 164 5.75 5.84 -21.63
N THR A 165 5.45 5.40 -20.40
CA THR A 165 5.77 6.16 -19.18
C THR A 165 7.22 6.00 -18.71
N LEU A 166 7.96 5.03 -19.25
CA LEU A 166 9.34 4.70 -18.86
C LEU A 166 10.37 5.23 -19.85
N VAL A 167 10.00 5.38 -21.13
CA VAL A 167 10.92 5.83 -22.20
C VAL A 167 10.78 7.34 -22.48
N PRO A 168 11.82 7.99 -23.03
CA PRO A 168 11.73 9.38 -23.49
C PRO A 168 10.69 9.60 -24.59
N ASP A 169 10.16 10.83 -24.70
CA ASP A 169 9.16 11.22 -25.70
C ASP A 169 9.55 10.87 -27.15
N SER A 170 10.86 10.94 -27.46
CA SER A 170 11.40 10.61 -28.79
C SER A 170 11.19 9.16 -29.23
N ASP A 171 11.02 8.23 -28.27
CA ASP A 171 10.84 6.82 -28.55
C ASP A 171 9.37 6.37 -28.44
N GLN A 172 8.48 7.19 -27.87
CA GLN A 172 7.07 6.81 -27.66
C GLN A 172 6.33 6.47 -28.95
N GLN A 173 6.62 7.15 -30.06
CA GLN A 173 6.00 6.83 -31.35
C GLN A 173 6.44 5.44 -31.82
N LYS A 174 7.74 5.11 -31.72
CA LYS A 174 8.27 3.80 -32.09
C LYS A 174 7.63 2.68 -31.25
N ILE A 175 7.40 2.93 -29.96
CA ILE A 175 6.70 1.98 -29.07
C ILE A 175 5.25 1.80 -29.53
N THR A 176 4.56 2.90 -29.87
CA THR A 176 3.17 2.87 -30.31
C THR A 176 3.00 2.11 -31.62
N ASP A 177 3.87 2.37 -32.61
CA ASP A 177 3.83 1.72 -33.92
C ASP A 177 4.15 0.22 -33.83
N ARG A 178 5.10 -0.16 -32.96
CA ARG A 178 5.53 -1.55 -32.84
C ARG A 178 4.61 -2.40 -31.96
N LEU A 179 3.94 -1.79 -30.98
CA LEU A 179 2.94 -2.42 -30.12
C LEU A 179 1.52 -1.96 -30.50
N ASP A 180 1.23 -1.93 -31.80
CA ASP A 180 -0.13 -1.80 -32.30
C ASP A 180 -0.89 -3.09 -31.98
N VAL A 181 -1.84 -2.97 -31.04
CA VAL A 181 -2.57 -4.11 -30.47
C VAL A 181 -3.43 -4.77 -31.53
N ASP A 182 -4.09 -3.99 -32.40
CA ASP A 182 -4.97 -4.54 -33.43
C ASP A 182 -4.15 -5.32 -34.46
N LEU A 183 -3.00 -4.78 -34.87
CA LEU A 183 -2.09 -5.47 -35.78
C LEU A 183 -1.51 -6.75 -35.16
N LEU A 184 -1.08 -6.71 -33.89
CA LEU A 184 -0.55 -7.88 -33.19
C LEU A 184 -1.61 -8.97 -33.08
N MET A 185 -2.85 -8.63 -32.71
CA MET A 185 -3.93 -9.61 -32.64
C MET A 185 -4.24 -10.22 -34.01
N GLN A 186 -4.29 -9.41 -35.08
CA GLN A 186 -4.46 -9.91 -36.45
C GLN A 186 -3.34 -10.87 -36.88
N GLN A 187 -2.09 -10.58 -36.51
CA GLN A 187 -0.95 -11.45 -36.80
C GLN A 187 -1.05 -12.78 -36.04
N ILE A 188 -1.48 -12.75 -34.78
CA ILE A 188 -1.66 -13.96 -33.96
C ILE A 188 -2.79 -14.84 -34.50
N GLU A 189 -3.93 -14.25 -34.83
CA GLU A 189 -5.10 -14.94 -35.38
C GLU A 189 -4.84 -15.67 -36.71
N ARG A 190 -3.81 -15.22 -37.45
CA ARG A 190 -3.40 -15.79 -38.74
C ARG A 190 -2.13 -16.63 -38.64
N GLY A 191 -1.57 -16.80 -37.44
CA GLY A 191 -0.32 -17.54 -37.23
C GLY A 191 0.92 -16.87 -37.84
N MET A 192 0.87 -15.56 -38.08
CA MET A 192 1.95 -14.77 -38.70
C MET A 192 2.76 -13.94 -37.70
N CYS A 193 2.42 -13.97 -36.41
CA CYS A 193 3.12 -13.21 -35.38
C CYS A 193 4.51 -13.81 -35.10
N ASP A 194 5.56 -13.04 -35.37
CA ASP A 194 6.94 -13.41 -35.02
C ASP A 194 7.25 -13.06 -33.56
N TYR A 195 6.97 -14.01 -32.67
CA TYR A 195 7.27 -13.88 -31.25
C TYR A 195 8.78 -13.72 -30.95
N VAL A 196 9.66 -14.26 -31.80
CA VAL A 196 11.11 -14.20 -31.59
C VAL A 196 11.62 -12.79 -31.87
N ASP A 197 11.20 -12.18 -32.99
CA ASP A 197 11.53 -10.80 -33.33
C ASP A 197 10.94 -9.81 -32.30
N LEU A 198 9.69 -10.02 -31.88
CA LEU A 198 9.08 -9.21 -30.81
C LEU A 198 9.87 -9.30 -29.50
N ALA A 199 10.26 -10.50 -29.08
CA ALA A 199 11.06 -10.72 -27.86
C ALA A 199 12.44 -10.06 -27.94
N ASN A 200 13.12 -10.16 -29.09
CA ASN A 200 14.41 -9.52 -29.33
C ASN A 200 14.31 -8.00 -29.27
N TRP A 201 13.28 -7.43 -29.90
CA TRP A 201 13.02 -6.00 -29.87
C TRP A 201 12.71 -5.51 -28.45
N LEU A 202 11.82 -6.20 -27.72
CA LEU A 202 11.51 -5.87 -26.33
C LEU A 202 12.75 -5.94 -25.45
N ALA A 203 13.57 -6.99 -25.58
CA ALA A 203 14.81 -7.12 -24.83
C ALA A 203 15.77 -5.93 -25.08
N LYS A 204 15.91 -5.51 -26.34
CA LYS A 204 16.73 -4.35 -26.72
C LYS A 204 16.21 -3.06 -26.10
N VAL A 205 14.89 -2.82 -26.14
CA VAL A 205 14.27 -1.62 -25.53
C VAL A 205 14.46 -1.64 -24.01
N LEU A 206 14.21 -2.77 -23.36
CA LEU A 206 14.33 -2.89 -21.90
C LEU A 206 15.77 -2.72 -21.44
N THR A 207 16.75 -3.38 -22.06
CA THR A 207 18.17 -3.22 -21.68
C THR A 207 18.68 -1.80 -21.92
N ALA A 208 18.15 -1.07 -22.91
CA ALA A 208 18.54 0.33 -23.14
C ALA A 208 18.04 1.29 -22.05
N HIS A 209 16.89 1.00 -21.42
CA HIS A 209 16.22 1.91 -20.47
C HIS A 209 16.17 1.39 -19.02
N CYS A 210 16.57 0.15 -18.76
CA CYS A 210 16.57 -0.48 -17.44
C CYS A 210 17.94 -0.38 -16.75
N ALA A 211 17.98 -0.60 -15.43
CA ALA A 211 19.22 -0.69 -14.69
C ALA A 211 20.01 -1.96 -15.09
N PRO A 212 21.35 -1.89 -15.27
CA PRO A 212 22.16 -3.03 -15.73
C PRO A 212 22.02 -4.29 -14.88
N MET A 213 21.78 -4.14 -13.58
CA MET A 213 21.56 -5.25 -12.65
C MET A 213 20.33 -6.12 -12.98
N ARG A 214 19.45 -5.67 -13.88
CA ARG A 214 18.23 -6.38 -14.29
C ARG A 214 18.31 -7.01 -15.67
N ASP A 215 19.44 -6.89 -16.37
CA ASP A 215 19.63 -7.49 -17.69
C ASP A 215 19.50 -9.01 -17.67
N ASP A 216 19.78 -9.67 -16.53
CA ASP A 216 19.51 -11.10 -16.35
C ASP A 216 18.03 -11.44 -16.41
N LEU A 217 17.15 -10.57 -15.90
CA LEU A 217 15.70 -10.76 -15.97
C LEU A 217 15.21 -10.60 -17.41
N VAL A 218 15.72 -9.59 -18.11
CA VAL A 218 15.41 -9.33 -19.53
C VAL A 218 15.83 -10.52 -20.40
N ARG A 219 17.05 -11.05 -20.20
CA ARG A 219 17.52 -12.25 -20.91
C ARG A 219 16.67 -13.49 -20.62
N LYS A 220 16.22 -13.68 -19.37
CA LYS A 220 15.31 -14.79 -19.02
C LYS A 220 13.96 -14.65 -19.73
N MET A 221 13.39 -13.44 -19.75
CA MET A 221 12.15 -13.12 -20.47
C MET A 221 12.27 -13.43 -21.95
N GLN A 222 13.31 -12.91 -22.61
CA GLN A 222 13.59 -13.17 -24.02
C GLN A 222 13.71 -14.67 -24.28
N LYS A 223 14.53 -15.37 -23.49
CA LYS A 223 14.73 -16.82 -23.63
C LYS A 223 13.42 -17.60 -23.49
N SER A 224 12.56 -17.23 -22.54
CA SER A 224 11.26 -17.88 -22.35
C SER A 224 10.34 -17.71 -23.56
N ILE A 225 10.21 -16.50 -24.10
CA ILE A 225 9.38 -16.27 -25.29
C ILE A 225 9.96 -16.98 -26.53
N THR A 226 11.27 -16.86 -26.76
CA THR A 226 11.94 -17.50 -27.90
C THR A 226 11.86 -19.03 -27.84
N ALA A 227 12.07 -19.63 -26.66
CA ALA A 227 11.94 -21.08 -26.49
C ALA A 227 10.48 -21.52 -26.69
N GLY A 228 9.50 -20.78 -26.15
CA GLY A 228 8.08 -21.06 -26.37
C GLY A 228 7.68 -21.01 -27.84
N ALA A 229 8.19 -20.03 -28.60
CA ALA A 229 7.94 -19.94 -30.03
C ALA A 229 8.57 -21.08 -30.85
N ASN A 230 9.82 -21.45 -30.54
CA ASN A 230 10.54 -22.49 -31.27
C ASN A 230 10.05 -23.91 -30.95
N GLU A 231 9.65 -24.15 -29.71
CA GLU A 231 9.19 -25.45 -29.21
C GLU A 231 7.66 -25.59 -29.28
N GLN A 232 6.95 -24.56 -29.76
CA GLN A 232 5.49 -24.46 -29.77
C GLN A 232 4.84 -24.66 -28.38
N ASP A 233 5.54 -24.19 -27.34
CA ASP A 233 5.14 -24.32 -25.94
C ASP A 233 4.53 -23.00 -25.45
N LEU A 234 3.19 -22.98 -25.37
CA LEU A 234 2.40 -21.80 -24.99
C LEU A 234 2.65 -21.38 -23.53
N ASN A 235 2.92 -22.34 -22.64
CA ASN A 235 3.22 -22.05 -21.24
C ASN A 235 4.47 -21.17 -21.11
N LYS A 236 5.50 -21.45 -21.92
CA LYS A 236 6.72 -20.63 -21.98
C LYS A 236 6.47 -19.22 -22.53
N ILE A 237 5.55 -19.06 -23.48
CA ILE A 237 5.15 -17.73 -24.00
C ILE A 237 4.45 -16.93 -22.89
N VAL A 238 3.44 -17.51 -22.22
CA VAL A 238 2.73 -16.88 -21.09
C VAL A 238 3.71 -16.50 -19.97
N LYS A 239 4.63 -17.41 -19.63
CA LYS A 239 5.69 -17.15 -18.65
C LYS A 239 6.56 -15.97 -19.04
N GLY A 240 6.91 -15.85 -20.32
CA GLY A 240 7.65 -14.70 -20.86
C GLY A 240 6.87 -13.39 -20.74
N LEU A 241 5.59 -13.36 -21.10
CA LEU A 241 4.71 -12.19 -20.95
C LEU A 241 4.54 -11.78 -19.48
N ARG A 242 4.42 -12.76 -18.57
CA ARG A 242 4.41 -12.52 -17.12
C ARG A 242 5.72 -11.88 -16.65
N GLN A 243 6.86 -12.41 -17.07
CA GLN A 243 8.16 -11.85 -16.74
C GLN A 243 8.31 -10.42 -17.28
N LEU A 244 7.81 -10.15 -18.48
CA LEU A 244 7.81 -8.81 -19.07
C LEU A 244 7.06 -7.80 -18.21
N LEU A 245 5.81 -8.08 -17.81
CA LEU A 245 5.05 -7.17 -16.94
C LEU A 245 5.74 -6.95 -15.58
N ASN A 246 6.33 -8.00 -14.99
CA ASN A 246 7.09 -7.88 -13.75
C ASN A 246 8.33 -6.98 -13.92
N ILE A 247 9.05 -7.09 -15.05
CA ILE A 247 10.19 -6.20 -15.35
C ILE A 247 9.71 -4.75 -15.48
N LEU A 248 8.56 -4.51 -16.11
CA LEU A 248 7.99 -3.17 -16.26
C LEU A 248 7.57 -2.55 -14.91
N GLU A 249 6.93 -3.33 -14.02
CA GLU A 249 6.64 -2.89 -12.64
C GLU A 249 7.92 -2.54 -11.91
N HIS A 250 8.91 -3.43 -11.97
CA HIS A 250 10.23 -3.20 -11.40
C HIS A 250 10.85 -1.90 -11.93
N MET A 251 10.82 -1.64 -13.25
CA MET A 251 11.40 -0.44 -13.86
C MET A 251 10.69 0.82 -13.35
N LYS A 252 9.37 0.78 -13.23
CA LYS A 252 8.61 1.90 -12.69
C LYS A 252 8.94 2.18 -11.23
N LEU A 253 9.13 1.13 -10.43
CA LEU A 253 9.59 1.25 -9.05
C LEU A 253 10.99 1.88 -8.96
N ASP A 254 11.92 1.54 -9.86
CA ASP A 254 13.25 2.16 -9.88
C ASP A 254 13.17 3.66 -10.16
N VAL A 255 12.37 4.06 -11.15
CA VAL A 255 12.17 5.47 -11.47
C VAL A 255 11.58 6.21 -10.27
N ALA A 256 10.52 5.68 -9.66
CA ALA A 256 9.89 6.28 -8.48
C ALA A 256 10.83 6.33 -7.26
N ASN A 257 11.65 5.30 -7.06
CA ASN A 257 12.62 5.23 -5.96
C ASN A 257 13.81 6.17 -6.17
N HIS A 258 14.25 6.36 -7.41
CA HIS A 258 15.23 7.38 -7.75
C HIS A 258 14.64 8.79 -7.51
N GLN A 259 13.41 9.02 -7.96
CA GLN A 259 12.70 10.28 -7.78
C GLN A 259 12.52 10.62 -6.30
N ILE A 260 12.04 9.70 -5.48
CA ILE A 260 11.82 9.99 -4.05
C ILE A 260 13.14 10.26 -3.31
N ARG A 261 14.24 9.56 -3.65
CA ARG A 261 15.56 9.84 -3.07
C ARG A 261 16.03 11.26 -3.40
N HIS A 262 15.83 11.70 -4.63
CA HIS A 262 16.24 13.04 -5.05
C HIS A 262 15.32 14.14 -4.50
N MET A 263 14.01 13.89 -4.47
CA MET A 263 13.02 14.85 -3.97
C MET A 263 12.95 14.92 -2.44
N ARG A 264 13.53 13.96 -1.72
CA ARG A 264 13.39 13.88 -0.25
C ARG A 264 13.75 15.18 0.46
N PRO A 265 14.89 15.85 0.20
CA PRO A 265 15.21 17.12 0.87
C PRO A 265 14.12 18.17 0.64
N LEU A 266 13.62 18.27 -0.60
CA LEU A 266 12.55 19.20 -1.00
C LEU A 266 11.22 18.88 -0.29
N LEU A 267 10.87 17.59 -0.21
CA LEU A 267 9.65 17.13 0.45
C LEU A 267 9.70 17.39 1.96
N VAL A 268 10.85 17.14 2.60
CA VAL A 268 11.06 17.37 4.03
C VAL A 268 11.01 18.87 4.35
N GLU A 269 11.64 19.71 3.53
CA GLU A 269 11.60 21.17 3.67
C GLU A 269 10.16 21.72 3.67
N ASP A 270 9.36 21.29 2.69
CA ASP A 270 7.98 21.74 2.49
C ASP A 270 6.95 20.95 3.34
N THR A 271 7.38 19.99 4.16
CA THR A 271 6.46 19.07 4.86
C THR A 271 5.49 19.82 5.77
N VAL A 272 5.98 20.73 6.61
CA VAL A 272 5.15 21.45 7.59
C VAL A 272 4.14 22.33 6.86
N ASN A 273 4.61 23.08 5.87
CA ASN A 273 3.81 24.02 5.08
C ASN A 273 2.70 23.31 4.29
N PHE A 274 3.01 22.17 3.67
CA PHE A 274 2.04 21.32 3.01
C PHE A 274 1.01 20.74 4.00
N GLN A 275 1.46 20.14 5.11
CA GLN A 275 0.56 19.49 6.06
C GLN A 275 -0.38 20.49 6.73
N GLN A 276 0.08 21.70 7.04
CA GLN A 276 -0.77 22.76 7.58
C GLN A 276 -1.94 23.09 6.65
N ARG A 277 -1.67 23.34 5.35
CA ARG A 277 -2.74 23.60 4.36
C ARG A 277 -3.65 22.40 4.16
N TYR A 278 -3.06 21.21 4.05
CA TYR A 278 -3.81 19.97 3.85
C TYR A 278 -4.78 19.69 4.99
N ASN A 279 -4.31 19.87 6.24
CA ASN A 279 -5.12 19.64 7.42
C ASN A 279 -6.14 20.75 7.66
N ALA A 280 -5.82 22.01 7.36
CA ALA A 280 -6.80 23.11 7.37
C ALA A 280 -7.98 22.82 6.43
N HIS A 281 -7.71 22.38 5.20
CA HIS A 281 -8.75 21.92 4.26
C HIS A 281 -9.57 20.76 4.83
N ARG A 282 -8.94 19.78 5.47
CA ARG A 282 -9.64 18.65 6.10
C ARG A 282 -10.50 19.06 7.30
N MET A 283 -10.07 20.05 8.08
CA MET A 283 -10.84 20.60 9.19
C MET A 283 -12.10 21.32 8.70
N GLU A 284 -12.00 22.12 7.63
CA GLU A 284 -13.16 22.77 7.01
C GLU A 284 -14.22 21.75 6.57
N HIS A 285 -13.77 20.58 6.10
CA HIS A 285 -14.65 19.48 5.66
C HIS A 285 -15.03 18.51 6.80
N LYS A 286 -14.81 18.87 8.07
CA LYS A 286 -15.15 18.07 9.26
C LYS A 286 -14.57 16.64 9.23
N LYS A 287 -13.41 16.44 8.61
CA LYS A 287 -12.70 15.15 8.54
C LYS A 287 -11.77 14.90 9.73
N ILE A 288 -11.63 15.86 10.64
CA ILE A 288 -10.81 15.81 11.86
C ILE A 288 -11.67 16.37 12.98
N ASP A 289 -11.76 15.65 14.08
CA ASP A 289 -12.42 16.13 15.30
C ASP A 289 -11.46 17.03 16.09
N VAL A 290 -11.59 18.34 15.86
CA VAL A 290 -10.76 19.37 16.50
C VAL A 290 -11.10 19.49 17.98
N ARG A 291 -12.38 19.39 18.34
CA ARG A 291 -12.85 19.57 19.71
C ARG A 291 -12.32 18.45 20.61
N ALA A 292 -12.41 17.20 20.16
CA ALA A 292 -11.83 16.08 20.90
C ALA A 292 -10.32 16.26 21.15
N ALA A 293 -9.58 16.81 20.17
CA ALA A 293 -8.15 17.08 20.31
C ALA A 293 -7.84 18.21 21.29
N GLN A 294 -8.63 19.29 21.27
CA GLN A 294 -8.48 20.40 22.21
C GLN A 294 -8.87 19.98 23.63
N THR A 295 -9.99 19.27 23.81
CA THR A 295 -10.40 18.76 25.13
C THR A 295 -9.35 17.85 25.72
N TRP A 296 -8.83 16.90 24.94
CA TRP A 296 -7.74 16.01 25.38
C TRP A 296 -6.51 16.79 25.85
N PHE A 297 -6.13 17.85 25.13
CA PHE A 297 -4.98 18.67 25.44
C PHE A 297 -5.18 19.54 26.69
N LEU A 298 -6.33 20.22 26.78
CA LEU A 298 -6.64 21.10 27.91
C LEU A 298 -6.84 20.35 29.22
N CYS A 299 -7.42 19.15 29.17
CA CYS A 299 -7.49 18.28 30.35
C CYS A 299 -6.10 18.03 30.95
N GLU A 300 -5.05 17.88 30.13
CA GLU A 300 -3.69 17.72 30.67
C GLU A 300 -3.13 19.04 31.23
N MET A 301 -3.42 20.18 30.59
CA MET A 301 -3.02 21.48 31.13
C MET A 301 -3.63 21.74 32.52
N ASP A 302 -4.90 21.39 32.72
CA ASP A 302 -5.59 21.53 34.00
C ASP A 302 -5.06 20.55 35.07
N ASN A 303 -4.55 19.39 34.65
CA ASN A 303 -3.99 18.37 35.55
C ASN A 303 -2.55 18.69 36.00
N CYS A 304 -1.86 19.65 35.36
CA CYS A 304 -0.51 20.03 35.74
C CYS A 304 -0.53 20.94 36.96
N LEU A 305 0.31 20.64 37.96
CA LEU A 305 0.38 21.40 39.23
C LEU A 305 1.04 22.78 39.08
N GLU A 306 1.93 22.92 38.10
CA GLU A 306 2.59 24.17 37.69
C GLU A 306 2.11 24.55 36.30
N GLU A 307 2.07 25.84 35.95
CA GLU A 307 1.70 26.30 34.60
C GLU A 307 2.72 25.76 33.56
N PRO A 308 2.40 24.67 32.84
CA PRO A 308 3.36 24.08 31.91
C PRO A 308 3.35 24.89 30.62
N THR A 309 4.46 24.88 29.87
CA THR A 309 4.38 25.34 28.48
C THR A 309 3.45 24.41 27.69
N HIS A 310 2.76 24.94 26.67
CA HIS A 310 1.86 24.14 25.84
C HIS A 310 2.54 22.91 25.22
N LEU A 311 3.83 23.01 24.90
CA LEU A 311 4.62 21.90 24.37
C LEU A 311 4.96 20.84 25.43
N GLU A 312 5.20 21.26 26.68
CA GLU A 312 5.37 20.34 27.82
C GLU A 312 4.06 19.63 28.16
N ALA A 313 2.93 20.35 28.13
CA ALA A 313 1.61 19.75 28.30
C ALA A 313 1.34 18.70 27.21
N LEU A 314 1.62 19.01 25.94
CA LEU A 314 1.48 18.05 24.84
C LEU A 314 2.37 16.82 25.03
N THR A 315 3.62 17.04 25.44
CA THR A 315 4.60 15.98 25.72
C THR A 315 4.09 15.05 26.83
N THR A 316 3.57 15.63 27.91
CA THR A 316 3.06 14.88 29.07
C THR A 316 1.77 14.14 28.71
N ALA A 317 0.84 14.80 28.02
CA ALA A 317 -0.42 14.21 27.56
C ALA A 317 -0.17 13.00 26.67
N LEU A 318 0.72 13.12 25.69
CA LEU A 318 1.04 12.01 24.79
C LEU A 318 1.72 10.85 25.53
N LEU A 319 2.64 11.12 26.44
CA LEU A 319 3.28 10.07 27.23
C LEU A 319 2.25 9.33 28.09
N ARG A 320 1.38 10.05 28.78
CA ARG A 320 0.31 9.46 29.60
C ARG A 320 -0.64 8.64 28.75
N ASP A 321 -1.04 9.15 27.58
CA ASP A 321 -1.89 8.42 26.64
C ASP A 321 -1.23 7.10 26.22
N LEU A 322 0.04 7.13 25.79
CA LEU A 322 0.77 5.91 25.41
C LEU A 322 0.88 4.87 26.53
N VAL A 323 1.05 5.31 27.78
CA VAL A 323 1.25 4.42 28.94
C VAL A 323 -0.08 3.90 29.48
N TYR A 324 -1.06 4.77 29.72
CA TYR A 324 -2.25 4.48 30.52
C TYR A 324 -3.55 4.31 29.72
N ALA A 325 -3.67 4.86 28.51
CA ALA A 325 -4.93 4.77 27.79
C ALA A 325 -5.21 3.34 27.29
N ASP A 326 -6.49 2.98 27.19
CA ASP A 326 -6.91 1.66 26.74
C ASP A 326 -6.55 1.41 25.27
N GLY A 327 -6.47 0.13 24.88
CA GLY A 327 -5.99 -0.31 23.57
C GLY A 327 -6.76 0.23 22.35
N ASN A 328 -7.94 0.82 22.54
CA ASN A 328 -8.81 1.30 21.47
C ASN A 328 -8.94 2.83 21.38
N SER A 329 -8.43 3.60 22.35
CA SER A 329 -8.48 5.07 22.34
C SER A 329 -7.06 5.62 22.40
N LEU A 330 -6.36 5.61 21.27
CA LEU A 330 -5.03 6.21 21.16
C LEU A 330 -5.11 7.52 20.42
N SER A 331 -4.60 8.57 21.05
CA SER A 331 -4.33 9.91 20.53
C SER A 331 -5.51 10.63 19.86
N PRO A 332 -5.57 11.97 19.93
CA PRO A 332 -6.54 12.70 19.13
C PRO A 332 -6.41 12.41 17.63
N GLY A 333 -7.50 12.60 16.89
CA GLY A 333 -7.51 12.43 15.42
C GLY A 333 -6.48 13.27 14.65
N THR A 334 -5.78 14.20 15.31
CA THR A 334 -4.65 14.96 14.78
C THR A 334 -3.39 14.10 14.56
N PHE A 335 -3.23 12.98 15.26
CA PHE A 335 -2.09 12.05 15.11
C PHE A 335 -2.34 10.92 14.09
N TYR A 336 -3.31 11.07 13.18
CA TYR A 336 -3.70 10.02 12.23
C TYR A 336 -2.56 9.55 11.30
N LEU A 337 -1.52 10.38 11.10
CA LEU A 337 -0.34 10.02 10.32
C LEU A 337 0.70 9.24 11.14
N ASP A 338 0.67 9.37 12.47
CA ASP A 338 1.65 8.80 13.40
C ASP A 338 1.14 7.53 14.11
N THR A 339 -0.10 7.10 13.87
CA THR A 339 -0.75 5.99 14.60
C THR A 339 0.13 4.75 14.74
N GLU A 340 0.80 4.31 13.66
CA GLU A 340 1.66 3.12 13.72
C GLU A 340 2.96 3.36 14.52
N ARG A 341 3.51 4.59 14.48
CA ARG A 341 4.70 4.97 15.28
C ARG A 341 4.36 5.05 16.76
N LEU A 342 3.22 5.66 17.08
CA LEU A 342 2.71 5.73 18.44
C LEU A 342 2.38 4.33 18.98
N ARG A 343 1.79 3.46 18.15
CA ARG A 343 1.55 2.06 18.52
C ARG A 343 2.85 1.33 18.83
N ALA A 344 3.89 1.50 18.02
CA ALA A 344 5.21 0.92 18.27
C ALA A 344 5.81 1.45 19.59
N LEU A 345 5.77 2.76 19.82
CA LEU A 345 6.23 3.37 21.07
C LEU A 345 5.47 2.84 22.29
N ARG A 346 4.15 2.70 22.21
CA ARG A 346 3.34 2.08 23.28
C ARG A 346 3.81 0.65 23.56
N VAL A 347 4.01 -0.16 22.52
CA VAL A 347 4.50 -1.54 22.69
C VAL A 347 5.86 -1.55 23.39
N ASP A 348 6.77 -0.65 23.03
CA ASP A 348 8.09 -0.55 23.66
C ASP A 348 7.98 -0.15 25.14
N LEU A 349 7.13 0.83 25.47
CA LEU A 349 6.89 1.29 26.84
C LEU A 349 6.26 0.19 27.70
N HIS A 350 5.20 -0.46 27.20
CA HIS A 350 4.53 -1.56 27.89
C HIS A 350 5.47 -2.75 28.06
N SER A 351 6.30 -3.07 27.05
CA SER A 351 7.30 -4.13 27.16
C SER A 351 8.27 -3.86 28.29
N ARG A 352 8.71 -2.61 28.51
CA ARG A 352 9.57 -2.26 29.65
C ARG A 352 8.88 -2.48 30.99
N ILE A 353 7.62 -2.06 31.11
CA ILE A 353 6.81 -2.28 32.32
C ILE A 353 6.68 -3.78 32.61
N TYR A 354 6.37 -4.59 31.58
CA TYR A 354 6.23 -6.03 31.73
C TYR A 354 7.54 -6.73 32.10
N HIS A 355 8.69 -6.24 31.62
CA HIS A 355 9.99 -6.75 32.08
C HIS A 355 10.22 -6.48 33.58
N TYR A 356 9.83 -5.31 34.10
CA TYR A 356 9.92 -5.03 35.54
C TYR A 356 9.02 -5.96 36.35
N ILE A 357 7.77 -6.17 35.91
CA ILE A 357 6.84 -7.11 36.54
C ILE A 357 7.42 -8.54 36.56
N CYS A 358 8.03 -9.01 35.46
CA CYS A 358 8.70 -10.32 35.44
C CYS A 358 9.85 -10.38 36.47
N GLY A 359 10.58 -9.28 36.64
CA GLY A 359 11.59 -9.12 37.67
C GLY A 359 11.02 -9.22 39.08
N ASP A 360 9.91 -8.54 39.37
CA ASP A 360 9.26 -8.59 40.67
C ASP A 360 8.76 -9.99 41.02
N VAL A 361 8.23 -10.74 40.05
CA VAL A 361 7.85 -12.14 40.24
C VAL A 361 9.08 -12.99 40.61
N LEU A 362 10.22 -12.79 39.94
CA LEU A 362 11.46 -13.48 40.31
C LEU A 362 11.91 -13.13 41.74
N VAL A 363 11.88 -11.85 42.12
CA VAL A 363 12.26 -11.37 43.45
C VAL A 363 11.34 -11.96 44.53
N MET A 364 10.03 -11.95 44.27
CA MET A 364 9.01 -12.49 45.16
C MET A 364 9.23 -13.99 45.42
N LEU A 365 9.54 -14.76 44.37
CA LEU A 365 9.79 -16.20 44.49
C LEU A 365 11.14 -16.52 45.14
N ALA A 366 12.17 -15.70 44.93
CA ALA A 366 13.50 -15.89 45.53
C ALA A 366 13.52 -15.64 47.05
N GLY A 367 12.61 -14.82 47.57
CA GLY A 367 12.58 -14.49 49.00
C GLY A 367 13.86 -13.81 49.50
N GLN A 368 14.20 -13.96 50.78
CA GLN A 368 15.37 -13.31 51.41
C GLN A 368 16.68 -14.14 51.32
N SER A 369 16.68 -15.26 50.59
CA SER A 369 17.77 -16.25 50.63
C SER A 369 18.94 -15.92 49.69
N VAL A 370 18.78 -14.97 48.77
CA VAL A 370 19.73 -14.69 47.67
C VAL A 370 20.45 -13.35 47.88
N SER A 371 21.76 -13.30 47.55
CA SER A 371 22.54 -12.06 47.64
C SER A 371 22.14 -11.04 46.56
N GLN A 372 22.21 -9.74 46.88
CA GLN A 372 21.82 -8.65 45.97
C GLN A 372 22.59 -8.68 44.63
N SER A 373 23.87 -9.06 44.65
CA SER A 373 24.68 -9.17 43.44
C SER A 373 24.23 -10.32 42.54
N ALA A 374 23.88 -11.48 43.11
CA ALA A 374 23.38 -12.62 42.36
C ALA A 374 22.00 -12.32 41.76
N LEU A 375 21.13 -11.65 42.52
CA LEU A 375 19.81 -11.20 42.05
C LEU A 375 19.93 -10.22 40.87
N SER A 376 20.85 -9.25 40.96
CA SER A 376 21.07 -8.29 39.87
C SER A 376 21.59 -8.96 38.58
N ALA A 377 22.39 -10.02 38.70
CA ALA A 377 22.84 -10.81 37.56
C ALA A 377 21.69 -11.65 36.97
N ALA A 378 20.86 -12.24 37.82
CA ALA A 378 19.67 -12.97 37.42
C ALA A 378 18.65 -12.10 36.68
N MET A 379 18.41 -10.88 37.14
CA MET A 379 17.50 -9.94 36.48
C MET A 379 17.97 -9.57 35.07
N ARG A 380 19.28 -9.40 34.86
CA ARG A 380 19.85 -9.16 33.53
C ARG A 380 19.69 -10.37 32.62
N GLU A 381 19.92 -11.56 33.15
CA GLU A 381 19.71 -12.81 32.41
C GLU A 381 18.23 -13.00 32.05
N LEU A 382 17.32 -12.75 33.00
CA LEU A 382 15.88 -12.83 32.80
C LEU A 382 15.43 -11.87 31.71
N TYR A 383 15.89 -10.61 31.74
CA TYR A 383 15.58 -9.62 30.71
C TYR A 383 15.95 -10.13 29.31
N SER A 384 17.18 -10.64 29.16
CA SER A 384 17.68 -11.17 27.89
C SER A 384 16.84 -12.35 27.39
N ARG A 385 16.54 -13.33 28.26
CA ARG A 385 15.79 -14.53 27.89
C ARG A 385 14.32 -14.26 27.62
N VAL A 386 13.66 -13.43 28.43
CA VAL A 386 12.27 -13.03 28.22
C VAL A 386 12.12 -12.24 26.93
N SER A 387 13.05 -11.31 26.64
CA SER A 387 13.10 -10.62 25.35
C SER A 387 13.20 -11.59 24.17
N ALA A 388 14.00 -12.66 24.30
CA ALA A 388 14.11 -13.70 23.27
C ALA A 388 12.84 -14.56 23.12
N ILE A 389 12.14 -14.86 24.23
CA ILE A 389 10.89 -15.64 24.24
C ILE A 389 9.74 -14.87 23.58
N VAL A 390 9.58 -13.60 23.93
CA VAL A 390 8.51 -12.75 23.37
C VAL A 390 8.83 -12.41 21.91
N GLY A 391 10.10 -12.11 21.62
CA GLY A 391 10.53 -11.73 20.28
C GLY A 391 9.89 -10.41 19.81
N PRO A 392 10.08 -10.04 18.53
CA PRO A 392 9.67 -8.73 18.02
C PRO A 392 8.17 -8.59 17.75
N SER A 393 7.42 -9.70 17.71
CA SER A 393 6.05 -9.72 17.18
C SER A 393 4.99 -10.30 18.13
N ALA A 394 5.39 -11.01 19.20
CA ALA A 394 4.43 -11.59 20.14
C ALA A 394 4.15 -10.64 21.30
N ARG A 395 3.00 -10.83 21.97
CA ARG A 395 2.69 -10.10 23.21
C ARG A 395 3.14 -10.93 24.41
N PHE A 396 3.50 -10.26 25.49
CA PHE A 396 3.82 -10.90 26.77
C PHE A 396 2.69 -11.83 27.24
N GLY A 397 1.44 -11.40 27.08
CA GLY A 397 0.26 -12.19 27.42
C GLY A 397 0.12 -13.51 26.66
N ASP A 398 0.67 -13.61 25.44
CA ASP A 398 0.59 -14.83 24.63
C ASP A 398 1.65 -15.88 25.03
N ARG A 399 2.61 -15.50 25.89
CA ARG A 399 3.81 -16.29 26.22
C ARG A 399 3.99 -16.54 27.71
N ILE A 400 2.93 -16.36 28.51
CA ILE A 400 2.99 -16.42 29.98
C ILE A 400 3.59 -17.73 30.49
N GLU A 401 3.17 -18.88 29.95
CA GLU A 401 3.68 -20.21 30.33
C GLU A 401 5.20 -20.35 30.15
N HIS A 402 5.72 -19.81 29.04
CA HIS A 402 7.14 -19.87 28.72
C HIS A 402 7.94 -18.89 29.58
N ILE A 403 7.40 -17.70 29.85
CA ILE A 403 8.01 -16.70 30.74
C ILE A 403 8.08 -17.25 32.16
N ALA A 404 7.00 -17.83 32.67
CA ALA A 404 6.96 -18.45 34.00
C ALA A 404 7.98 -19.59 34.14
N SER A 405 8.04 -20.46 33.13
CA SER A 405 9.04 -21.54 33.07
C SER A 405 10.46 -21.01 33.16
N GLU A 406 10.77 -19.90 32.50
CA GLU A 406 12.10 -19.30 32.50
C GLU A 406 12.43 -18.60 33.82
N ILE A 407 11.46 -17.91 34.44
CA ILE A 407 11.61 -17.33 35.79
C ILE A 407 12.00 -18.42 36.79
N VAL A 408 11.27 -19.55 36.79
CA VAL A 408 11.55 -20.67 37.69
C VAL A 408 12.90 -21.31 37.38
N ARG A 409 13.27 -21.46 36.10
CA ARG A 409 14.58 -21.99 35.71
C ARG A 409 15.73 -21.14 36.24
N ILE A 410 15.63 -19.82 36.11
CA ILE A 410 16.63 -18.89 36.63
C ILE A 410 16.68 -18.97 38.15
N LEU A 411 15.52 -19.00 38.82
CA LEU A 411 15.43 -19.14 40.27
C LEU A 411 16.11 -20.43 40.78
N LEU A 412 15.81 -21.58 40.19
CA LEU A 412 16.40 -22.87 40.57
C LEU A 412 17.92 -22.87 40.38
N SER A 413 18.40 -22.20 39.33
CA SER A 413 19.83 -22.01 39.10
C SER A 413 20.49 -21.11 40.15
N LEU A 414 19.79 -20.10 40.68
CA LEU A 414 20.32 -19.24 41.75
C LEU A 414 20.41 -19.97 43.09
N GLU A 415 19.44 -20.84 43.37
CA GLU A 415 19.38 -21.62 44.61
C GLU A 415 20.24 -22.89 44.58
N ASN A 416 20.98 -23.14 43.49
CA ASN A 416 21.75 -24.36 43.25
C ASN A 416 20.94 -25.66 43.42
N ARG A 417 19.64 -25.62 43.11
CA ARG A 417 18.81 -26.83 43.16
C ARG A 417 19.11 -27.70 41.94
N SER A 418 19.26 -29.00 42.16
CA SER A 418 19.59 -29.99 41.13
C SER A 418 18.36 -30.48 40.34
N GLN A 419 17.15 -30.04 40.69
CA GLN A 419 15.93 -30.35 39.95
C GLN A 419 15.71 -29.35 38.81
N PRO A 420 15.48 -29.81 37.57
CA PRO A 420 15.35 -28.91 36.42
C PRO A 420 13.96 -28.25 36.29
N ILE A 421 12.94 -28.75 37.00
CA ILE A 421 11.55 -28.32 36.88
C ILE A 421 10.87 -28.36 38.26
N ASP A 422 10.19 -27.28 38.64
CA ASP A 422 9.30 -27.23 39.81
C ASP A 422 7.91 -26.77 39.35
N ILE A 423 6.97 -27.72 39.24
CA ILE A 423 5.62 -27.50 38.70
C ILE A 423 4.78 -26.59 39.61
N GLN A 424 5.01 -26.66 40.92
CA GLN A 424 4.23 -25.85 41.87
C GLN A 424 4.68 -24.39 41.84
N LEU A 425 6.00 -24.15 41.81
CA LEU A 425 6.55 -22.80 41.64
C LEU A 425 6.18 -22.21 40.28
N GLN A 426 6.19 -23.04 39.22
CA GLN A 426 5.75 -22.60 37.90
C GLN A 426 4.28 -22.20 37.89
N GLY A 427 3.38 -23.01 38.46
CA GLY A 427 1.96 -22.66 38.54
C GLY A 427 1.71 -21.37 39.34
N HIS A 428 2.49 -21.12 40.40
CA HIS A 428 2.41 -19.88 41.16
C HIS A 428 2.90 -18.66 40.35
N ALA A 429 4.03 -18.81 39.63
CA ALA A 429 4.56 -17.78 38.74
C ALA A 429 3.57 -17.44 37.61
N GLU A 430 2.99 -18.47 36.98
CA GLU A 430 1.97 -18.30 35.92
C GLU A 430 0.76 -17.54 36.43
N GLN A 431 0.20 -17.94 37.58
CA GLN A 431 -0.95 -17.25 38.17
C GLN A 431 -0.65 -15.76 38.37
N ARG A 432 0.51 -15.46 38.95
CA ARG A 432 0.90 -14.08 39.23
C ARG A 432 1.09 -13.26 37.95
N LEU A 433 1.72 -13.84 36.92
CA LEU A 433 1.89 -13.18 35.63
C LEU A 433 0.56 -12.94 34.91
N VAL A 434 -0.40 -13.87 34.99
CA VAL A 434 -1.75 -13.69 34.41
C VAL A 434 -2.48 -12.52 35.06
N GLU A 435 -2.31 -12.35 36.38
CA GLU A 435 -2.90 -11.27 37.18
C GLU A 435 -2.24 -9.92 36.87
N ASP A 436 -0.90 -9.87 36.78
CA ASP A 436 -0.16 -8.60 36.72
C ASP A 436 0.17 -8.10 35.31
N LEU A 437 0.34 -8.96 34.29
CA LEU A 437 0.72 -8.60 32.90
C LEU A 437 -0.46 -8.04 32.08
N ARG A 438 -1.19 -7.07 32.64
CA ARG A 438 -2.30 -6.39 32.00
C ARG A 438 -2.26 -4.90 32.33
N PRO A 439 -2.62 -4.00 31.39
CA PRO A 439 -2.75 -2.58 31.69
C PRO A 439 -3.78 -2.35 32.80
N GLY A 440 -3.52 -1.39 33.68
CA GLY A 440 -4.44 -0.96 34.74
C GLY A 440 -4.38 -1.75 36.05
N THR A 441 -3.52 -2.77 36.17
CA THR A 441 -3.28 -3.48 37.44
C THR A 441 -2.46 -2.60 38.40
N ILE A 442 -2.48 -2.92 39.70
CA ILE A 442 -1.67 -2.17 40.70
C ILE A 442 -0.19 -2.26 40.36
N ALA A 443 0.32 -3.48 40.10
CA ALA A 443 1.70 -3.70 39.71
C ALA A 443 2.08 -2.97 38.41
N PHE A 444 1.18 -2.96 37.41
CA PHE A 444 1.39 -2.20 36.19
C PHE A 444 1.48 -0.70 36.47
N ASN A 445 0.55 -0.15 37.27
CA ASN A 445 0.48 1.29 37.54
C ASN A 445 1.69 1.78 38.35
N GLU A 446 2.18 1.01 39.32
CA GLU A 446 3.40 1.34 40.08
C GLU A 446 4.63 1.46 39.17
N HIS A 447 4.85 0.46 38.30
CA HIS A 447 5.96 0.51 37.34
C HIS A 447 5.76 1.54 36.24
N ALA A 448 4.52 1.78 35.81
CA ALA A 448 4.17 2.82 34.86
C ALA A 448 4.48 4.22 35.42
N GLU A 449 4.17 4.46 36.69
CA GLU A 449 4.47 5.72 37.38
C GLU A 449 5.98 5.91 37.51
N ALA A 450 6.71 4.88 37.96
CA ALA A 450 8.17 4.91 38.05
C ALA A 450 8.85 5.16 36.68
N LEU A 451 8.34 4.51 35.62
CA LEU A 451 8.80 4.71 34.25
C LEU A 451 8.53 6.14 33.77
N THR A 452 7.32 6.64 34.01
CA THR A 452 6.89 8.00 33.61
C THR A 452 7.72 9.06 34.32
N ALA A 453 7.89 8.95 35.64
CA ALA A 453 8.71 9.87 36.44
C ALA A 453 10.17 9.92 35.95
N ARG A 454 10.71 8.79 35.49
CA ARG A 454 12.06 8.69 34.94
C ARG A 454 12.18 9.23 33.51
N LEU A 455 11.20 8.96 32.65
CA LEU A 455 11.24 9.32 31.23
C LEU A 455 10.82 10.77 30.96
N LEU A 456 9.82 11.28 31.68
CA LEU A 456 9.22 12.58 31.40
C LEU A 456 10.24 13.73 31.38
N PRO A 457 11.17 13.86 32.36
CA PRO A 457 12.20 14.91 32.30
C PRO A 457 13.14 14.77 31.11
N LYS A 458 13.47 13.53 30.71
CA LYS A 458 14.30 13.28 29.51
C LYS A 458 13.56 13.68 28.23
N LEU A 459 12.26 13.41 28.15
CA LEU A 459 11.42 13.74 27.01
C LEU A 459 11.22 15.24 26.88
N ILE A 460 10.85 15.93 27.96
CA ILE A 460 10.72 17.39 27.98
C ILE A 460 12.03 18.05 27.55
N ARG A 461 13.17 17.62 28.09
CA ARG A 461 14.48 18.11 27.65
C ARG A 461 14.77 17.81 26.18
N GLY A 462 14.44 16.61 25.72
CA GLY A 462 14.64 16.19 24.33
C GLY A 462 13.81 17.01 23.34
N VAL A 463 12.59 17.37 23.72
CA VAL A 463 11.68 18.19 22.92
C VAL A 463 12.09 19.66 22.93
N SER A 464 12.30 20.25 24.12
CA SER A 464 12.64 21.67 24.29
C SER A 464 13.95 22.07 23.62
N THR A 465 14.97 21.20 23.65
CA THR A 465 16.27 21.46 22.99
C THR A 465 16.16 21.56 21.47
N ARG A 466 15.08 21.02 20.88
CA ARG A 466 14.93 20.85 19.42
C ARG A 466 13.69 21.54 18.86
N GLN A 467 12.91 22.25 19.69
CA GLN A 467 11.62 22.83 19.30
C GLN A 467 11.69 23.83 18.11
N ASN A 468 12.85 24.46 17.90
CA ASN A 468 13.07 25.48 16.86
C ASN A 468 13.79 24.95 15.62
N MET A 469 14.08 23.64 15.57
CA MET A 469 14.75 23.04 14.43
C MET A 469 13.79 22.95 13.23
N SER A 470 14.32 23.09 12.02
CA SER A 470 13.56 22.81 10.79
C SER A 470 13.32 21.30 10.64
N ALA A 471 12.35 20.91 9.82
CA ALA A 471 12.07 19.51 9.51
C ALA A 471 13.31 18.76 8.97
N ILE A 472 14.14 19.42 8.15
CA ILE A 472 15.41 18.85 7.65
C ILE A 472 16.38 18.62 8.81
N ALA A 473 16.60 19.64 9.66
CA ALA A 473 17.53 19.52 10.78
C ALA A 473 17.07 18.44 11.78
N LEU A 474 15.75 18.33 12.00
CA LEU A 474 15.17 17.27 12.82
C LEU A 474 15.44 15.89 12.24
N GLN A 475 15.23 15.70 10.93
CA GLN A 475 15.58 14.45 10.28
C GLN A 475 17.08 14.14 10.37
N ASP A 476 17.93 15.15 10.17
CA ASP A 476 19.38 14.99 10.19
C ASP A 476 19.91 14.56 11.56
N GLU A 477 19.29 15.06 12.63
CA GLU A 477 19.71 14.76 14.01
C GLU A 477 18.99 13.55 14.61
N LEU A 478 17.69 13.39 14.35
CA LEU A 478 16.84 12.41 15.04
C LEU A 478 16.62 11.12 14.23
N VAL A 479 16.98 11.05 12.96
CA VAL A 479 16.91 9.79 12.20
C VAL A 479 18.33 9.24 12.04
N PRO A 480 18.60 7.99 12.43
CA PRO A 480 19.94 7.42 12.32
C PRO A 480 20.46 7.54 10.88
N ALA A 481 21.71 7.96 10.74
CA ALA A 481 22.37 7.98 9.44
C ALA A 481 22.57 6.55 8.94
N ILE A 482 22.49 6.37 7.62
CA ILE A 482 22.78 5.08 6.99
C ILE A 482 24.26 4.79 7.24
N PRO A 483 24.64 3.62 7.79
CA PRO A 483 26.03 3.22 7.88
C PRO A 483 26.61 3.17 6.46
N VAL A 484 27.52 4.09 6.14
CA VAL A 484 28.24 4.02 4.87
C VAL A 484 29.14 2.79 4.96
N PRO A 485 29.07 1.82 4.03
CA PRO A 485 30.08 0.77 3.99
C PRO A 485 31.43 1.46 3.80
N SER A 486 32.33 1.29 4.76
CA SER A 486 33.65 1.89 4.69
C SER A 486 34.34 1.41 3.41
N THR A 487 34.65 2.36 2.52
CA THR A 487 35.48 2.16 1.35
C THR A 487 36.94 2.02 1.78
N ASN A 488 37.25 0.94 2.50
CA ASN A 488 38.62 0.45 2.64
C ASN A 488 38.72 -0.84 1.81
N PRO A 489 39.49 -0.88 0.72
CA PRO A 489 39.74 -2.11 -0.01
C PRO A 489 40.74 -2.94 0.80
N VAL A 490 40.26 -3.67 1.80
CA VAL A 490 41.09 -4.70 2.46
C VAL A 490 41.03 -5.93 1.56
N GLY A 491 42.15 -6.17 0.89
CA GLY A 491 42.35 -7.29 -0.02
C GLY A 491 42.04 -8.63 0.63
N LEU A 492 41.61 -9.58 -0.21
CA LEU A 492 41.52 -11.00 0.09
C LEU A 492 42.79 -11.48 0.79
N GLY A 493 42.68 -11.75 2.09
CA GLY A 493 43.69 -12.38 2.92
C GLY A 493 42.99 -13.26 3.93
N PHE A 494 43.18 -14.57 3.80
CA PHE A 494 42.74 -15.59 4.75
C PHE A 494 43.23 -15.23 6.17
N GLY A 495 42.33 -15.20 7.16
CA GLY A 495 42.70 -15.23 8.58
C GLY A 495 42.80 -13.90 9.34
N ALA A 496 41.84 -13.00 9.22
CA ALA A 496 41.73 -11.87 10.15
C ALA A 496 41.01 -12.30 11.45
N VAL A 497 41.78 -12.40 12.54
CA VAL A 497 41.26 -12.43 13.91
C VAL A 497 40.56 -11.08 14.14
N LEU A 498 39.26 -11.12 14.43
CA LEU A 498 38.53 -9.94 14.91
C LEU A 498 39.14 -9.56 16.26
N GLU A 499 39.90 -8.46 16.33
CA GLU A 499 40.13 -7.79 17.59
C GLU A 499 38.75 -7.36 18.14
N PRO A 500 38.40 -7.71 19.39
CA PRO A 500 37.15 -7.25 19.97
C PRO A 500 37.21 -5.73 19.99
N ALA A 501 36.22 -5.10 19.34
CA ALA A 501 36.05 -3.66 19.36
C ALA A 501 36.21 -3.18 20.80
N GLY A 502 37.19 -2.31 21.04
CA GLY A 502 37.41 -1.71 22.35
C GLY A 502 36.09 -1.14 22.83
N MET A 503 35.53 -1.74 23.88
CA MET A 503 34.37 -1.23 24.58
C MET A 503 34.79 0.09 25.23
N ASN A 504 34.69 1.18 24.47
CA ASN A 504 34.49 2.48 25.07
C ASN A 504 33.17 2.34 25.84
N SER A 505 33.29 2.30 27.17
CA SER A 505 32.18 2.26 28.11
C SER A 505 31.44 3.61 28.07
N GLU A 506 30.89 3.98 26.92
CA GLU A 506 29.81 4.96 26.89
C GLU A 506 28.61 4.29 27.57
N VAL A 507 28.09 4.92 28.61
CA VAL A 507 26.86 4.51 29.27
C VAL A 507 25.77 4.51 28.20
N VAL A 508 25.40 3.33 27.70
CA VAL A 508 24.32 3.19 26.72
C VAL A 508 23.03 3.60 27.43
N ASP A 509 22.56 4.83 27.19
CA ASP A 509 21.27 5.27 27.71
C ASP A 509 20.18 4.43 27.04
N LEU A 510 19.65 3.46 27.79
CA LEU A 510 18.60 2.54 27.35
C LEU A 510 17.36 3.29 26.87
N ASP A 511 17.13 4.53 27.32
CA ASP A 511 15.97 5.34 26.93
C ASP A 511 16.20 6.18 25.67
N ALA A 512 17.46 6.35 25.22
CA ALA A 512 17.81 7.32 24.19
C ALA A 512 17.01 7.13 22.90
N ASP A 513 16.78 5.87 22.49
CA ASP A 513 16.01 5.56 21.29
C ASP A 513 14.54 5.98 21.40
N ILE A 514 13.88 5.65 22.52
CA ILE A 514 12.49 6.04 22.77
C ILE A 514 12.39 7.57 22.83
N VAL A 515 13.31 8.22 23.54
CA VAL A 515 13.34 9.68 23.67
C VAL A 515 13.50 10.34 22.30
N ARG A 516 14.41 9.84 21.47
CA ARG A 516 14.66 10.33 20.11
C ARG A 516 13.42 10.18 19.21
N ARG A 517 12.81 9.00 19.15
CA ARG A 517 11.61 8.74 18.33
C ARG A 517 10.41 9.54 18.80
N PHE A 518 10.17 9.58 20.11
CA PHE A 518 9.08 10.34 20.71
C PHE A 518 9.23 11.83 20.45
N ALA A 519 10.42 12.40 20.69
CA ALA A 519 10.68 13.82 20.46
C ALA A 519 10.46 14.20 18.99
N HIS A 520 10.89 13.37 18.03
CA HIS A 520 10.67 13.62 16.61
C HIS A 520 9.17 13.73 16.28
N VAL A 521 8.35 12.78 16.76
CA VAL A 521 6.89 12.80 16.55
C VAL A 521 6.28 14.05 17.15
N VAL A 522 6.58 14.38 18.41
CA VAL A 522 6.00 15.54 19.10
C VAL A 522 6.38 16.86 18.43
N ILE A 523 7.64 17.05 18.05
CA ILE A 523 8.09 18.31 17.46
C ILE A 523 7.47 18.52 16.08
N LEU A 524 7.51 17.50 15.21
CA LEU A 524 6.90 17.63 13.88
C LEU A 524 5.39 17.85 13.98
N HIS A 525 4.72 17.15 14.89
CA HIS A 525 3.30 17.36 15.18
C HIS A 525 3.03 18.78 15.68
N TRP A 526 3.84 19.29 16.61
CA TRP A 526 3.73 20.64 17.13
C TRP A 526 3.87 21.69 16.02
N HIS A 527 4.86 21.54 15.13
CA HIS A 527 5.03 22.44 13.99
C HIS A 527 3.83 22.47 13.04
N VAL A 528 3.14 21.34 12.87
CA VAL A 528 1.96 21.26 11.99
C VAL A 528 0.70 21.79 12.69
N TRP A 529 0.46 21.43 13.96
CA TRP A 529 -0.85 21.55 14.58
C TRP A 529 -1.00 22.67 15.61
N LYS A 530 0.09 23.25 16.13
CA LYS A 530 0.01 24.25 17.21
C LYS A 530 -0.93 25.41 16.87
N ASP A 531 -0.80 25.98 15.68
CA ASP A 531 -1.57 27.15 15.25
C ASP A 531 -2.96 26.75 14.72
N LEU A 532 -3.14 25.49 14.32
CA LEU A 532 -4.41 24.98 13.81
C LEU A 532 -5.38 24.53 14.92
N VAL A 533 -4.86 23.99 16.03
CA VAL A 533 -5.66 23.30 17.05
C VAL A 533 -5.32 23.79 18.45
N TYR A 534 -4.07 23.66 18.89
CA TYR A 534 -3.72 23.75 20.31
C TYR A 534 -3.64 25.18 20.86
N LEU A 535 -3.31 26.16 20.03
CA LEU A 535 -3.26 27.58 20.40
C LEU A 535 -4.55 28.34 20.04
N GLN A 536 -5.52 27.66 19.42
CA GLN A 536 -6.82 28.25 19.10
C GLN A 536 -7.73 28.19 20.34
N PRO A 537 -8.56 29.22 20.58
CA PRO A 537 -9.56 29.16 21.64
C PRO A 537 -10.56 28.03 21.35
N LEU A 538 -11.14 27.43 22.40
CA LEU A 538 -12.31 26.59 22.24
C LEU A 538 -13.47 27.49 21.78
N ASN A 539 -13.93 27.31 20.55
CA ASN A 539 -15.16 27.94 20.11
C ASN A 539 -16.34 27.09 20.56
N ASP A 540 -17.09 27.58 21.55
CA ASP A 540 -18.34 26.98 22.01
C ASP A 540 -19.50 27.09 20.98
N GLU A 541 -19.31 27.81 19.86
CA GLU A 541 -20.37 28.16 18.92
C GLU A 541 -20.68 27.11 17.82
N ILE A 542 -19.94 26.00 17.72
CA ILE A 542 -20.22 24.97 16.68
C ILE A 542 -21.19 23.90 17.21
N GLU A 543 -22.35 24.32 17.71
CA GLU A 543 -23.47 23.40 18.02
C GLU A 543 -24.86 23.90 17.62
N GLU A 544 -25.04 25.18 17.25
CA GLU A 544 -26.34 25.67 16.76
C GLU A 544 -26.37 25.85 15.24
N SER A 545 -26.59 24.75 14.50
CA SER A 545 -27.31 24.81 13.22
C SER A 545 -27.85 23.44 12.81
N CYS A 546 -28.78 22.95 13.63
CA CYS A 546 -29.79 21.97 13.24
C CYS A 546 -31.14 22.39 13.85
N SER A 547 -31.70 23.50 13.37
CA SER A 547 -33.15 23.78 13.44
C SER A 547 -33.52 24.87 12.43
N VAL A 548 -34.73 24.76 11.90
CA VAL A 548 -35.24 25.37 10.67
C VAL A 548 -35.93 26.72 10.95
N GLU A 549 -35.70 27.69 10.04
CA GLU A 549 -36.48 28.91 9.70
C GLU A 549 -36.55 30.14 10.66
N SER A 550 -35.93 31.27 10.28
CA SER A 550 -36.57 32.37 9.50
C SER A 550 -35.82 33.73 9.58
N SER A 551 -35.67 34.36 8.40
CA SER A 551 -35.67 35.82 8.11
C SER A 551 -34.64 36.81 8.70
N THR A 552 -33.79 37.33 7.79
CA THR A 552 -33.08 38.64 7.72
C THR A 552 -31.78 38.87 8.50
N PRO A 553 -30.73 39.49 7.88
CA PRO A 553 -29.36 39.47 8.42
C PRO A 553 -28.95 40.78 9.11
N PRO A 554 -27.97 40.74 10.01
CA PRO A 554 -26.98 41.80 10.13
C PRO A 554 -25.66 41.33 9.51
N ALA A 555 -25.11 42.19 8.67
CA ALA A 555 -23.81 42.04 8.03
C ALA A 555 -22.67 42.18 9.05
N MET A 556 -21.72 41.24 9.10
CA MET A 556 -20.30 41.53 9.28
C MET A 556 -19.44 40.42 8.64
N SER A 557 -18.43 40.89 7.93
CA SER A 557 -17.64 40.21 6.92
C SER A 557 -16.53 39.35 7.53
N ARG A 558 -16.49 38.06 7.17
CA ARG A 558 -15.24 37.30 7.04
C ARG A 558 -15.32 36.47 5.76
N THR A 559 -14.83 37.04 4.66
CA THR A 559 -14.53 36.29 3.45
C THR A 559 -13.31 35.41 3.73
N SER A 560 -13.49 34.23 4.32
CA SER A 560 -12.52 33.16 4.14
C SER A 560 -12.81 32.51 2.79
N SER A 561 -11.93 32.73 1.82
CA SER A 561 -11.95 31.94 0.59
C SER A 561 -11.96 30.45 0.95
N PRO A 562 -12.71 29.60 0.23
CA PRO A 562 -12.71 28.16 0.51
C PRO A 562 -11.28 27.63 0.45
N VAL A 563 -10.83 26.94 1.50
CA VAL A 563 -9.48 26.37 1.52
C VAL A 563 -9.52 25.20 0.55
N MET A 564 -8.82 25.31 -0.58
CA MET A 564 -8.70 24.23 -1.55
C MET A 564 -7.62 23.25 -1.12
N PRO A 565 -7.67 21.96 -1.54
CA PRO A 565 -6.59 21.05 -1.25
C PRO A 565 -5.29 21.62 -1.82
N PRO A 566 -4.18 21.63 -1.05
CA PRO A 566 -2.91 22.16 -1.54
C PRO A 566 -2.46 21.39 -2.78
N VAL A 567 -2.16 22.09 -3.86
CA VAL A 567 -1.63 21.48 -5.09
C VAL A 567 -0.13 21.74 -5.14
N SER A 568 0.63 20.69 -4.85
CA SER A 568 2.07 20.72 -5.05
C SER A 568 2.42 20.36 -6.48
N HIS A 569 3.33 21.11 -7.09
CA HIS A 569 3.83 20.82 -8.43
C HIS A 569 5.36 20.89 -8.48
N PRO A 570 5.99 20.02 -9.31
CA PRO A 570 7.43 20.02 -9.47
C PRO A 570 7.88 21.16 -10.39
N VAL A 571 8.91 21.90 -9.99
CA VAL A 571 9.58 22.90 -10.82
C VAL A 571 10.85 22.29 -11.40
N TYR A 572 10.98 22.34 -12.72
CA TYR A 572 12.12 21.78 -13.45
C TYR A 572 12.99 22.85 -14.07
N ARG A 573 14.29 22.59 -14.13
CA ARG A 573 15.23 23.35 -14.95
C ARG A 573 14.99 23.10 -16.44
N SER A 574 15.22 24.10 -17.29
CA SER A 574 15.05 23.96 -18.75
C SER A 574 15.84 22.76 -19.29
N GLY A 575 15.14 21.77 -19.84
CA GLY A 575 15.74 20.56 -20.42
C GLY A 575 15.75 19.31 -19.53
N HIS A 576 15.32 19.39 -18.26
CA HIS A 576 15.20 18.24 -17.35
C HIS A 576 13.72 17.95 -17.05
N LYS A 577 13.25 16.70 -17.23
CA LYS A 577 11.82 16.33 -17.00
C LYS A 577 11.59 15.31 -15.88
N PHE A 578 12.65 14.67 -15.38
CA PHE A 578 12.50 13.51 -14.50
C PHE A 578 12.88 13.79 -13.05
N VAL A 579 13.57 14.90 -12.80
CA VAL A 579 14.10 15.28 -11.50
C VAL A 579 13.82 16.77 -11.28
N PRO A 580 12.94 17.12 -10.32
CA PRO A 580 12.62 18.51 -10.04
C PRO A 580 13.72 19.18 -9.20
N GLU A 581 13.89 20.48 -9.41
CA GLU A 581 14.83 21.34 -8.67
C GLU A 581 14.15 21.98 -7.44
N ALA A 582 12.83 22.17 -7.49
CA ALA A 582 12.02 22.61 -6.37
C ALA A 582 10.62 21.99 -6.42
N ILE A 583 9.93 21.99 -5.27
CA ILE A 583 8.52 21.64 -5.16
C ILE A 583 7.81 22.85 -4.57
N VAL A 584 6.83 23.37 -5.29
CA VAL A 584 6.05 24.54 -4.86
C VAL A 584 4.63 24.09 -4.53
N THR A 585 4.12 24.55 -3.40
CA THR A 585 2.75 24.30 -2.94
C THR A 585 1.96 25.60 -3.04
N ASP A 586 1.12 25.71 -4.07
CA ASP A 586 0.31 26.90 -4.37
C ASP A 586 -1.16 26.73 -3.95
N ASP A 587 -1.80 27.88 -3.68
CA ASP A 587 -3.25 28.02 -3.55
C ASP A 587 -3.84 28.41 -4.92
N GLN A 588 -3.96 27.46 -5.87
CA GLN A 588 -4.60 27.74 -7.18
C GLN A 588 -5.62 26.69 -7.64
N PRO A 589 -6.69 27.12 -8.34
CA PRO A 589 -7.71 26.25 -8.91
C PRO A 589 -7.11 25.41 -10.06
N MET A 590 -7.34 24.10 -10.05
CA MET A 590 -7.06 23.27 -11.23
C MET A 590 -7.88 23.78 -12.43
N THR A 591 -7.27 24.53 -13.34
CA THR A 591 -7.64 24.43 -14.76
C THR A 591 -6.95 23.19 -15.30
N LEU A 592 -7.70 22.08 -15.35
CA LEU A 592 -7.32 20.94 -16.18
C LEU A 592 -7.14 21.42 -17.63
N PRO A 593 -6.13 20.95 -18.39
CA PRO A 593 -6.15 21.13 -19.83
C PRO A 593 -7.38 20.40 -20.36
N ALA A 594 -8.30 21.14 -20.97
CA ALA A 594 -9.41 20.54 -21.70
C ALA A 594 -8.83 19.58 -22.76
N PRO A 595 -9.39 18.37 -22.93
CA PRO A 595 -8.99 17.50 -24.01
C PRO A 595 -9.19 18.27 -25.32
N ALA A 596 -8.17 18.29 -26.17
CA ALA A 596 -8.26 18.83 -27.51
C ALA A 596 -9.41 18.13 -28.24
N SER A 597 -10.52 18.84 -28.43
CA SER A 597 -11.65 18.36 -29.21
C SER A 597 -11.29 18.45 -30.69
N SER A 598 -10.88 17.30 -31.24
CA SER A 598 -10.91 17.10 -32.68
C SER A 598 -12.37 16.96 -33.16
N THR A 599 -12.73 17.87 -34.07
CA THR A 599 -13.76 17.81 -35.13
C THR A 599 -15.24 18.17 -34.84
N PRO A 600 -15.91 18.81 -35.83
CA PRO A 600 -17.16 19.55 -35.67
C PRO A 600 -18.38 18.73 -36.13
N ALA A 601 -19.25 18.33 -35.21
CA ALA A 601 -20.52 17.71 -35.57
C ALA A 601 -21.56 17.87 -34.46
N GLN A 602 -21.79 19.09 -33.95
CA GLN A 602 -22.86 19.30 -32.95
C GLN A 602 -23.51 20.70 -32.97
N GLN A 603 -23.31 21.48 -34.04
CA GLN A 603 -24.06 22.73 -34.25
C GLN A 603 -25.42 22.54 -34.96
N SER A 604 -25.80 21.32 -35.38
CA SER A 604 -27.06 21.11 -36.08
C SER A 604 -28.23 20.60 -35.22
N ARG A 605 -28.04 20.33 -33.92
CA ARG A 605 -29.11 19.79 -33.03
C ARG A 605 -29.67 20.78 -32.00
N ASN A 606 -29.04 21.95 -31.83
CA ASN A 606 -29.53 22.98 -30.90
C ASN A 606 -30.48 24.01 -31.54
N ASN A 607 -30.63 24.01 -32.86
CA ASN A 607 -31.61 24.87 -33.56
C ASN A 607 -33.01 24.24 -33.71
N GLU A 608 -33.16 22.92 -33.53
CA GLU A 608 -34.49 22.26 -33.62
C GLU A 608 -35.23 22.18 -32.28
N ARG A 609 -34.53 22.26 -31.13
CA ARG A 609 -35.20 22.26 -29.81
C ARG A 609 -35.71 23.63 -29.36
N ARG A 610 -35.13 24.73 -29.85
CA ARG A 610 -35.62 26.09 -29.55
C ARG A 610 -36.87 26.49 -30.34
N ASN A 611 -37.28 25.71 -31.33
CA ASN A 611 -38.48 26.01 -32.14
C ASN A 611 -39.74 25.22 -31.70
N VAL A 612 -39.61 24.32 -30.70
CA VAL A 612 -40.73 23.52 -30.17
C VAL A 612 -41.28 24.11 -28.87
N GLU A 613 -40.48 24.86 -28.11
CA GLU A 613 -40.94 25.55 -26.89
C GLU A 613 -41.76 26.83 -27.17
N SER A 614 -41.65 27.43 -28.36
CA SER A 614 -42.43 28.63 -28.73
C SER A 614 -43.83 28.34 -29.29
N ARG A 615 -44.21 27.05 -29.44
CA ARG A 615 -45.53 26.63 -29.94
C ARG A 615 -46.44 25.98 -28.91
N ARG A 616 -46.00 25.89 -27.63
CA ARG A 616 -46.80 25.33 -26.53
C ARG A 616 -47.33 26.36 -25.53
N SER A 617 -47.10 27.65 -25.76
CA SER A 617 -47.62 28.76 -24.93
C SER A 617 -48.92 29.40 -25.49
N SER A 618 -49.65 28.69 -26.36
CA SER A 618 -50.93 29.16 -26.90
C SER A 618 -51.94 28.01 -26.91
N MET A 619 -52.17 27.39 -25.75
CA MET A 619 -53.26 26.43 -25.53
C MET A 619 -53.41 26.12 -24.03
N ASP A 620 -53.61 27.16 -23.21
CA ASP A 620 -54.26 27.03 -21.91
C ASP A 620 -55.60 27.77 -21.99
N ASP A 621 -56.63 27.07 -22.45
CA ASP A 621 -58.02 27.42 -22.16
C ASP A 621 -58.87 26.18 -22.46
N HIS A 622 -58.83 25.21 -21.55
CA HIS A 622 -60.04 24.53 -21.09
C HIS A 622 -59.72 23.51 -19.99
N SER A 623 -60.25 23.84 -18.81
CA SER A 623 -60.89 22.87 -17.90
C SER A 623 -59.98 22.10 -16.94
N GLN A 624 -59.74 22.75 -15.80
CA GLN A 624 -59.97 22.15 -14.49
C GLN A 624 -61.29 21.33 -14.50
N TRP A 625 -61.34 20.20 -13.77
CA TRP A 625 -62.33 19.91 -12.72
C TRP A 625 -62.36 18.41 -12.37
N ARG A 626 -62.31 18.15 -11.05
CA ARG A 626 -62.69 16.94 -10.29
C ARG A 626 -61.67 15.80 -10.11
N GLN A 627 -61.01 15.85 -8.95
CA GLN A 627 -60.95 14.70 -8.05
C GLN A 627 -62.35 14.42 -7.50
N HIS A 628 -62.82 13.17 -7.56
CA HIS A 628 -63.26 12.38 -6.41
C HIS A 628 -63.96 11.10 -6.88
N ASP A 629 -63.69 10.05 -6.11
CA ASP A 629 -64.55 8.93 -5.77
C ASP A 629 -64.52 7.60 -6.56
N HIS A 630 -64.57 6.57 -5.71
CA HIS A 630 -64.99 5.18 -5.91
C HIS A 630 -63.95 4.11 -6.32
N SER A 631 -63.45 3.47 -5.26
CA SER A 631 -63.46 2.02 -5.00
C SER A 631 -64.41 1.18 -5.86
N GLU A 632 -63.91 -0.02 -6.16
CA GLU A 632 -64.64 -1.30 -6.34
C GLU A 632 -65.83 -1.32 -7.29
N GLU A 633 -65.68 -2.02 -8.43
CA GLU A 633 -66.37 -3.30 -8.63
C GLU A 633 -66.12 -3.88 -10.04
N HIS A 634 -65.93 -5.19 -10.03
CA HIS A 634 -66.41 -6.18 -11.00
C HIS A 634 -66.10 -6.06 -12.50
N GLN A 635 -65.32 -7.07 -12.92
CA GLN A 635 -65.67 -8.09 -13.92
C GLN A 635 -66.05 -7.67 -15.34
N SER A 636 -65.33 -8.35 -16.23
CA SER A 636 -65.85 -9.05 -17.42
C SER A 636 -65.45 -8.42 -18.75
N THR A 637 -64.55 -9.17 -19.41
CA THR A 637 -64.64 -9.61 -20.81
C THR A 637 -64.83 -8.56 -21.91
N GLY A 638 -63.84 -8.50 -22.80
CA GLY A 638 -63.95 -7.89 -24.13
C GLY A 638 -62.58 -7.58 -24.68
#